data_AF-A0A4R5A8L6-F1
#
_entry.id   AF-A0A4R5A8L6-F1
#
_cell.length_a   1.000
_cell.length_b   1.000
_cell.length_c   1.000
_cell.angle_alpha   90.00
_cell.angle_beta   90.00
_cell.angle_gamma   90.00
#
_symmetry.space_group_name_H-M   'P 1'
#
loop_
_entity.id
_entity.type
_entity.pdbx_description
1 polymer ?
#
loop_
_entity_poly.entity_id
_entity_poly.type
_entity_poly.pdbx_seq_one_letter_code
_entity_poly.pdbx_strand_id
1 'polypeptide(L)'
;MTLRIGFGRTDLTSPLGVELAGFGPFLRRRATSVHAPLYARAVAVTGAGGGRWVLVSCDLLGVAADVVDDVSARVADATGWRPDEVVVHATHNHSGPATVENVGWGAPDELYVARLPELIARSCVEAIAALAPATVRHAVVPLDRFAHNRMLPRRGLTNARALDGTWTEPDPSLLDPGVHVLRVDHDGALAGFVASYSCHPVICCEETSAVHGDFPGEALRILEAAHPGATGVFLQGALGDLNPLYAHGPAEESMRALELYAGRFADAVATGLASAAPLAADAEAVAVAVVKREIPYELAPHDVDELRKRRDEAYAAMDADPQAGVTYVSLRRTVAALEAGRDVRRPLWVHALRLGPLTLLGYNVEVFHGIKRRLREALGEHCLVLSTTNGWLGYAPTHDAYEAPADPYPAYEVPIIACHLPFRPDIEDDLVAAGMRAAGLLHAGADEDWWRGAVVYECHLPSFRDGSGDGIGDLEGLIESLDYLHDLGVDAVWTGPFYRSPLLDQGFDVSDYLDVEPVFGTLATFDRLVAAAHERGIRVIVDYIPNHTSDQHPWFVASRSSHDDPKRDWYVWRDPAPGGGVPNNWTSEAGGSVWEYDEPTGQYYLHSHLVEQPDLNWRNPEVRAALLDVLRFWLDRGADGVRIDVAHMLMKDPEFRDNPEAPGGNHNEFDLQHPDFGTQLHVHDRRHPDTFAALAEIRAVAEEYPGGRVTIAEIEAMPWSDWAEYYAAGMHLPFPFRLLETHWRADLLRSELEGLYAALPDGAWPIVALGNHDRARLATRLGPAQARVAAVLLITLAATPCLLYADELGMTDQPVPVERQRDYFARTHGGVSRDPSRTPMPWTDGVNGGFSPAAESALWLPVSREVATLNVAAQLRDPASMLRLYRALTRLRHASPALRRGSITFAGGTEAVLAYTRTAGSDRKLVLLNLTHRPATIPVSMTGRVLVSTTDPTARRVSGTEFALAADEAVVIDVESDHADH
;
A
#
# COMPACT_ATOMS: atom_id res chain seq x y z
N MET A 1 6.75 -28.20 -14.58
CA MET A 1 8.23 -28.32 -14.42
C MET A 1 8.55 -28.54 -12.95
N THR A 2 9.43 -29.45 -12.57
CA THR A 2 9.89 -29.62 -11.18
C THR A 2 10.76 -28.43 -10.73
N LEU A 3 10.84 -28.14 -9.42
CA LEU A 3 11.79 -27.16 -8.87
C LEU A 3 13.23 -27.46 -9.31
N ARG A 4 13.96 -26.44 -9.81
CA ARG A 4 15.38 -26.56 -10.15
C ARG A 4 16.18 -25.44 -9.51
N ILE A 5 17.35 -25.78 -8.98
CA ILE A 5 18.28 -24.84 -8.36
C ILE A 5 19.69 -25.10 -8.90
N GLY A 6 20.43 -24.03 -9.17
CA GLY A 6 21.83 -24.09 -9.61
C GLY A 6 22.69 -23.09 -8.83
N PHE A 7 23.99 -23.37 -8.76
CA PHE A 7 24.95 -22.54 -8.04
C PHE A 7 26.10 -22.13 -8.96
N GLY A 8 26.62 -20.93 -8.75
CA GLY A 8 27.76 -20.38 -9.49
C GLY A 8 28.66 -19.57 -8.58
N ARG A 9 29.95 -19.46 -8.92
CA ARG A 9 30.92 -18.76 -8.06
C ARG A 9 32.05 -18.15 -8.86
N THR A 10 32.35 -16.89 -8.61
CA THR A 10 33.48 -16.19 -9.22
C THR A 10 34.31 -15.49 -8.15
N ASP A 11 35.64 -15.49 -8.32
CA ASP A 11 36.60 -14.84 -7.42
C ASP A 11 36.54 -13.31 -7.61
N LEU A 12 36.36 -12.59 -6.51
CA LEU A 12 36.35 -11.13 -6.42
C LEU A 12 37.60 -10.56 -5.73
N THR A 13 38.59 -11.39 -5.39
CA THR A 13 39.77 -10.94 -4.65
C THR A 13 40.50 -9.85 -5.42
N SER A 14 40.67 -8.68 -4.78
CA SER A 14 41.35 -7.54 -5.38
C SER A 14 42.87 -7.72 -5.41
N PRO A 15 43.59 -7.01 -6.31
CA PRO A 15 45.02 -6.83 -6.16
C PRO A 15 45.38 -6.21 -4.80
N LEU A 16 46.60 -6.46 -4.32
CA LEU A 16 47.12 -5.78 -3.14
C LEU A 16 47.34 -4.28 -3.41
N GLY A 17 47.27 -3.47 -2.37
CA GLY A 17 47.48 -2.02 -2.42
C GLY A 17 46.24 -1.20 -2.73
N VAL A 18 45.12 -1.80 -3.14
CA VAL A 18 43.82 -1.12 -3.23
C VAL A 18 43.34 -0.72 -1.83
N GLU A 19 42.51 0.32 -1.74
CA GLU A 19 41.92 0.71 -0.46
C GLU A 19 40.77 -0.23 -0.09
N LEU A 20 40.69 -0.59 1.19
CA LEU A 20 39.64 -1.43 1.74
C LEU A 20 38.44 -0.59 2.15
N ALA A 21 37.25 -1.17 2.04
CA ALA A 21 35.98 -0.53 2.35
C ALA A 21 35.74 -0.45 3.87
N GLY A 22 35.12 0.63 4.35
CA GLY A 22 34.48 0.66 5.68
C GLY A 22 35.28 1.25 6.85
N PHE A 23 34.81 0.99 8.08
CA PHE A 23 35.32 1.47 9.38
C PHE A 23 35.27 2.99 9.68
N GLY A 24 34.62 3.82 8.88
CA GLY A 24 34.53 5.26 9.20
C GLY A 24 35.71 6.05 8.62
N PRO A 25 36.27 7.06 9.31
CA PRO A 25 37.16 8.07 8.71
C PRO A 25 38.61 7.59 8.46
N PHE A 26 38.86 6.28 8.53
CA PHE A 26 40.18 5.69 8.33
C PHE A 26 40.52 5.55 6.83
N LEU A 27 40.61 6.71 6.19
CA LEU A 27 41.03 6.86 4.81
C LEU A 27 42.41 6.21 4.60
N ARG A 28 42.62 5.61 3.42
CA ARG A 28 43.91 5.03 2.99
C ARG A 28 44.30 3.70 3.64
N ARG A 29 43.38 3.00 4.31
CA ARG A 29 43.59 1.60 4.70
C ARG A 29 43.72 0.75 3.44
N ARG A 30 44.88 0.11 3.23
CA ARG A 30 45.19 -0.62 1.99
C ARG A 30 45.35 -2.11 2.24
N ALA A 31 44.90 -2.92 1.28
CA ALA A 31 45.12 -4.36 1.27
C ALA A 31 46.62 -4.69 1.29
N THR A 32 47.13 -5.27 2.37
CA THR A 32 48.56 -5.66 2.49
C THR A 32 48.79 -7.15 2.31
N SER A 33 47.76 -7.97 2.52
CA SER A 33 47.79 -9.42 2.37
C SER A 33 46.39 -9.96 2.06
N VAL A 34 46.30 -11.22 1.64
CA VAL A 34 45.04 -11.94 1.49
C VAL A 34 45.03 -13.09 2.50
N HIS A 35 44.15 -13.03 3.49
CA HIS A 35 43.91 -14.14 4.43
C HIS A 35 43.04 -15.21 3.77
N ALA A 36 41.96 -14.78 3.12
CA ALA A 36 41.07 -15.63 2.35
C ALA A 36 40.52 -14.91 1.11
N PRO A 37 40.27 -15.63 0.00
CA PRO A 37 39.68 -15.04 -1.20
C PRO A 37 38.24 -14.57 -0.97
N LEU A 38 37.85 -13.55 -1.73
CA LEU A 38 36.49 -13.01 -1.78
C LEU A 38 35.74 -13.61 -2.97
N TYR A 39 34.42 -13.79 -2.87
CA TYR A 39 33.64 -14.32 -3.99
C TYR A 39 32.32 -13.60 -4.23
N ALA A 40 31.86 -13.67 -5.48
CA ALA A 40 30.47 -13.57 -5.87
C ALA A 40 29.91 -15.00 -5.93
N ARG A 41 28.88 -15.30 -5.14
CA ARG A 41 28.25 -16.62 -5.08
C ARG A 41 26.78 -16.49 -5.43
N ALA A 42 26.37 -17.17 -6.49
CA ALA A 42 25.02 -17.05 -7.04
C ALA A 42 24.21 -18.33 -6.83
N VAL A 43 22.91 -18.15 -6.59
CA VAL A 43 21.90 -19.20 -6.57
C VAL A 43 20.80 -18.84 -7.56
N ALA A 44 20.57 -19.70 -8.55
CA ALA A 44 19.51 -19.54 -9.54
C ALA A 44 18.39 -20.53 -9.27
N VAL A 45 17.14 -20.11 -9.42
CA VAL A 45 15.94 -20.91 -9.11
C VAL A 45 14.93 -20.82 -10.25
N THR A 46 14.29 -21.95 -10.58
CA THR A 46 13.16 -22.01 -11.51
C THR A 46 12.07 -22.96 -10.99
N GLY A 47 10.80 -22.63 -11.22
CA GLY A 47 9.64 -23.39 -10.75
C GLY A 47 8.64 -23.80 -11.84
N ALA A 48 7.60 -24.53 -11.43
CA ALA A 48 6.63 -25.19 -12.32
C ALA A 48 5.80 -24.26 -13.23
N GLY A 49 5.56 -23.02 -12.76
CA GLY A 49 4.76 -21.99 -13.44
C GLY A 49 5.58 -20.95 -14.22
N GLY A 50 6.82 -21.26 -14.59
CA GLY A 50 7.69 -20.33 -15.35
C GLY A 50 8.37 -19.25 -14.51
N GLY A 51 8.02 -19.13 -13.23
CA GLY A 51 8.70 -18.24 -12.30
C GLY A 51 10.15 -18.62 -12.10
N ARG A 52 11.02 -17.60 -12.09
CA ARG A 52 12.47 -17.74 -12.04
C ARG A 52 13.12 -16.50 -11.45
N TRP A 53 14.25 -16.68 -10.76
CA TRP A 53 15.09 -15.60 -10.26
C TRP A 53 16.50 -16.11 -9.95
N VAL A 54 17.49 -15.22 -10.01
CA VAL A 54 18.88 -15.48 -9.62
C VAL A 54 19.31 -14.44 -8.61
N LEU A 55 19.87 -14.88 -7.48
CA LEU A 55 20.44 -14.03 -6.46
C LEU A 55 21.94 -14.27 -6.37
N VAL A 56 22.74 -13.20 -6.44
CA VAL A 56 24.19 -13.24 -6.24
C VAL A 56 24.59 -12.48 -4.99
N SER A 57 25.32 -13.14 -4.09
CA SER A 57 25.88 -12.55 -2.88
C SER A 57 27.37 -12.30 -3.06
N CYS A 58 27.80 -11.06 -2.89
CA CYS A 58 29.17 -10.61 -3.12
C CYS A 58 29.85 -10.27 -1.79
N ASP A 59 31.08 -10.77 -1.57
CA ASP A 59 31.91 -10.46 -0.40
C ASP A 59 32.48 -9.02 -0.41
N LEU A 60 31.58 -8.04 -0.56
CA LEU A 60 31.82 -6.60 -0.66
C LEU A 60 31.00 -5.85 0.40
N LEU A 61 31.38 -4.61 0.69
CA LEU A 61 30.62 -3.71 1.57
C LEU A 61 29.22 -3.38 1.00
N GLY A 62 29.15 -3.16 -0.30
CA GLY A 62 27.95 -2.77 -1.01
C GLY A 62 28.20 -2.85 -2.50
N VAL A 63 27.15 -2.84 -3.31
CA VAL A 63 27.25 -2.75 -4.77
C VAL A 63 26.53 -1.48 -5.21
N ALA A 64 27.20 -0.67 -6.04
CA ALA A 64 26.65 0.57 -6.57
C ALA A 64 25.53 0.28 -7.59
N ALA A 65 24.56 1.19 -7.72
CA ALA A 65 23.38 0.98 -8.55
C ALA A 65 23.72 0.78 -10.04
N ASP A 66 24.69 1.53 -10.56
CA ASP A 66 25.19 1.41 -11.93
C ASP A 66 25.87 0.05 -12.19
N VAL A 67 26.61 -0.48 -11.21
CA VAL A 67 27.16 -1.84 -11.27
C VAL A 67 26.04 -2.88 -11.29
N VAL A 68 24.98 -2.70 -10.49
CA VAL A 68 23.80 -3.60 -10.48
C VAL A 68 23.09 -3.60 -11.83
N ASP A 69 22.91 -2.42 -12.43
CA ASP A 69 22.27 -2.29 -13.75
C ASP A 69 23.11 -3.00 -14.82
N ASP A 70 24.44 -2.82 -14.84
CA ASP A 70 25.32 -3.51 -15.79
C ASP A 70 25.34 -5.04 -15.56
N VAL A 71 25.37 -5.50 -14.30
CA VAL A 71 25.24 -6.93 -13.99
C VAL A 71 23.93 -7.49 -14.54
N SER A 72 22.81 -6.81 -14.27
CA SER A 72 21.48 -7.27 -14.66
C SER A 72 21.32 -7.31 -16.18
N ALA A 73 21.84 -6.30 -16.89
CA ALA A 73 21.87 -6.25 -18.35
C ALA A 73 22.71 -7.40 -18.93
N ARG A 74 23.91 -7.65 -18.41
CA ARG A 74 24.78 -8.74 -18.87
C ARG A 74 24.17 -10.12 -18.66
N VAL A 75 23.52 -10.34 -17.51
CA VAL A 75 22.81 -11.60 -17.24
C VAL A 75 21.63 -11.74 -18.20
N ALA A 76 20.87 -10.68 -18.43
CA ALA A 76 19.76 -10.68 -19.38
C ALA A 76 20.22 -11.01 -20.80
N ASP A 77 21.28 -10.36 -21.28
CA ASP A 77 21.87 -10.60 -22.60
C ASP A 77 22.39 -12.04 -22.76
N ALA A 78 23.00 -12.59 -21.72
CA ALA A 78 23.59 -13.93 -21.76
C ALA A 78 22.57 -15.07 -21.62
N THR A 79 21.41 -14.82 -20.99
CA THR A 79 20.48 -15.90 -20.57
C THR A 79 19.03 -15.73 -21.03
N GLY A 80 18.64 -14.53 -21.48
CA GLY A 80 17.25 -14.16 -21.78
C GLY A 80 16.36 -14.01 -20.55
N TRP A 81 16.94 -13.94 -19.34
CA TRP A 81 16.22 -13.61 -18.12
C TRP A 81 16.00 -12.10 -18.03
N ARG A 82 14.91 -11.66 -17.39
CA ARG A 82 14.61 -10.22 -17.28
C ARG A 82 15.53 -9.58 -16.23
N PRO A 83 15.88 -8.29 -16.36
CA PRO A 83 16.66 -7.59 -15.35
C PRO A 83 16.07 -7.71 -13.93
N ASP A 84 14.75 -7.66 -13.79
CA ASP A 84 14.06 -7.79 -12.49
C ASP A 84 14.10 -9.20 -11.90
N GLU A 85 14.55 -10.20 -12.67
CA GLU A 85 14.80 -11.58 -12.19
C GLU A 85 16.20 -11.72 -11.57
N VAL A 86 17.01 -10.64 -11.55
CA VAL A 86 18.38 -10.62 -11.01
C VAL A 86 18.42 -9.79 -9.72
N VAL A 87 18.89 -10.41 -8.65
CA VAL A 87 19.11 -9.76 -7.36
C VAL A 87 20.60 -9.80 -7.01
N VAL A 88 21.22 -8.64 -6.92
CA VAL A 88 22.60 -8.45 -6.48
C VAL A 88 22.57 -8.07 -5.01
N HIS A 89 23.34 -8.77 -4.20
CA HIS A 89 23.39 -8.63 -2.75
C HIS A 89 24.86 -8.51 -2.32
N ALA A 90 25.13 -7.70 -1.29
CA ALA A 90 26.44 -7.62 -0.65
C ALA A 90 26.40 -8.29 0.72
N THR A 91 27.45 -9.01 1.12
CA THR A 91 27.56 -9.51 2.50
C THR A 91 27.87 -8.39 3.50
N HIS A 92 28.03 -7.17 3.02
CA HIS A 92 28.40 -5.97 3.77
C HIS A 92 29.80 -6.05 4.40
N ASN A 93 30.73 -6.73 3.73
CA ASN A 93 32.08 -7.00 4.20
C ASN A 93 32.97 -5.74 4.28
N HIS A 94 33.45 -5.40 5.48
CA HIS A 94 34.41 -4.32 5.74
C HIS A 94 35.87 -4.76 5.54
N SER A 95 36.17 -5.98 5.12
CA SER A 95 37.55 -6.42 4.81
C SER A 95 37.79 -6.63 3.31
N GLY A 96 36.84 -6.20 2.49
CA GLY A 96 36.95 -6.18 1.03
C GLY A 96 37.42 -4.84 0.46
N PRO A 97 37.71 -4.76 -0.84
CA PRO A 97 38.06 -3.52 -1.52
C PRO A 97 36.90 -2.50 -1.49
N ALA A 98 37.24 -1.21 -1.45
CA ALA A 98 36.29 -0.13 -1.69
C ALA A 98 35.73 -0.23 -3.12
N THR A 99 34.41 -0.30 -3.24
CA THR A 99 33.70 -0.51 -4.51
C THR A 99 32.52 0.43 -4.72
N VAL A 100 31.96 0.92 -3.63
CA VAL A 100 30.97 1.99 -3.60
C VAL A 100 31.68 3.30 -3.27
N GLU A 101 31.30 4.38 -3.96
CA GLU A 101 31.85 5.70 -3.69
C GLU A 101 31.26 6.26 -2.39
N ASN A 102 31.85 5.87 -1.26
CA ASN A 102 31.47 6.33 0.07
C ASN A 102 32.58 7.20 0.64
N VAL A 103 32.22 8.44 0.92
CA VAL A 103 33.12 9.42 1.49
C VAL A 103 33.61 8.91 2.86
N GLY A 104 34.92 8.73 3.01
CA GLY A 104 35.54 8.26 4.26
C GLY A 104 35.94 6.79 4.25
N TRP A 105 35.29 5.94 3.46
CA TRP A 105 35.36 4.49 3.62
C TRP A 105 36.24 3.81 2.56
N GLY A 106 37.34 4.47 2.18
CA GLY A 106 38.28 4.02 1.15
C GLY A 106 37.92 4.50 -0.26
N ALA A 107 38.94 4.80 -1.08
CA ALA A 107 38.77 5.21 -2.48
C ALA A 107 38.64 3.98 -3.41
N PRO A 108 37.56 3.85 -4.21
CA PRO A 108 37.44 2.75 -5.15
C PRO A 108 38.55 2.77 -6.22
N ASP A 109 39.14 1.62 -6.50
CA ASP A 109 40.08 1.46 -7.61
C ASP A 109 39.32 1.31 -8.94
N GLU A 110 39.49 2.26 -9.86
CA GLU A 110 38.70 2.34 -11.10
C GLU A 110 38.81 1.06 -11.95
N LEU A 111 40.01 0.47 -12.06
CA LEU A 111 40.24 -0.73 -12.86
C LEU A 111 39.60 -1.96 -12.24
N TYR A 112 39.63 -2.07 -10.91
CA TYR A 112 38.96 -3.16 -10.20
C TYR A 112 37.43 -3.02 -10.30
N VAL A 113 36.87 -1.84 -10.03
CA VAL A 113 35.42 -1.59 -10.10
C VAL A 113 34.88 -1.85 -11.52
N ALA A 114 35.58 -1.41 -12.56
CA ALA A 114 35.17 -1.64 -13.95
C ALA A 114 35.08 -3.12 -14.34
N ARG A 115 35.73 -4.03 -13.61
CA ARG A 115 35.68 -5.48 -13.85
C ARG A 115 34.59 -6.20 -13.06
N LEU A 116 34.04 -5.58 -12.01
CA LEU A 116 33.05 -6.22 -11.14
C LEU A 116 31.79 -6.67 -11.88
N PRO A 117 31.17 -5.87 -12.79
CA PRO A 117 29.96 -6.30 -13.47
C PRO A 117 30.13 -7.62 -14.22
N GLU A 118 31.25 -7.79 -14.91
CA GLU A 118 31.56 -9.02 -15.64
C GLU A 118 31.73 -10.23 -14.70
N LEU A 119 32.47 -10.05 -13.60
CA LEU A 119 32.73 -11.12 -12.63
C LEU A 119 31.46 -11.56 -11.90
N ILE A 120 30.63 -10.60 -11.48
CA ILE A 120 29.37 -10.86 -10.78
C ILE A 120 28.38 -11.54 -11.76
N ALA A 121 28.19 -10.98 -12.96
CA ALA A 121 27.29 -11.56 -13.97
C ALA A 121 27.70 -12.98 -14.35
N ARG A 122 29.01 -13.28 -14.42
CA ARG A 122 29.52 -14.62 -14.70
C ARG A 122 29.03 -15.64 -13.67
N SER A 123 29.08 -15.32 -12.38
CA SER A 123 28.58 -16.22 -11.34
C SER A 123 27.07 -16.51 -11.49
N CYS A 124 26.27 -15.50 -11.86
CA CYS A 124 24.85 -15.68 -12.17
C CYS A 124 24.63 -16.59 -13.38
N VAL A 125 25.37 -16.37 -14.47
CA VAL A 125 25.29 -17.17 -15.70
C VAL A 125 25.69 -18.62 -15.41
N GLU A 126 26.74 -18.84 -14.62
CA GLU A 126 27.14 -20.18 -14.17
C GLU A 126 26.05 -20.85 -13.33
N ALA A 127 25.42 -20.13 -12.40
CA ALA A 127 24.32 -20.66 -11.60
C ALA A 127 23.10 -21.05 -12.46
N ILE A 128 22.76 -20.23 -13.45
CA ILE A 128 21.66 -20.51 -14.39
C ILE A 128 22.00 -21.72 -15.26
N ALA A 129 23.23 -21.82 -15.77
CA ALA A 129 23.69 -22.97 -16.54
C ALA A 129 23.72 -24.28 -15.70
N ALA A 130 23.92 -24.16 -14.39
CA ALA A 130 23.97 -25.28 -13.44
C ALA A 130 22.60 -25.69 -12.87
N LEU A 131 21.48 -25.14 -13.36
CA LEU A 131 20.14 -25.49 -12.88
C LEU A 131 19.85 -26.99 -13.00
N ALA A 132 19.70 -27.68 -11.87
CA ALA A 132 19.34 -29.09 -11.80
C ALA A 132 18.12 -29.31 -10.89
N PRO A 133 17.34 -30.40 -11.07
CA PRO A 133 16.28 -30.76 -10.14
C PRO A 133 16.79 -30.79 -8.69
N ALA A 134 16.08 -30.13 -7.79
CA ALA A 134 16.56 -29.92 -6.44
C ALA A 134 15.49 -30.18 -5.38
N THR A 135 15.91 -30.70 -4.24
CA THR A 135 15.08 -30.71 -3.02
C THR A 135 15.62 -29.70 -2.03
N VAL A 136 14.72 -28.91 -1.44
CA VAL A 136 15.07 -27.86 -0.48
C VAL A 136 14.56 -28.23 0.90
N ARG A 137 15.43 -28.07 1.91
CA ARG A 137 15.08 -28.19 3.32
C ARG A 137 15.45 -26.92 4.07
N HIS A 138 14.70 -26.57 5.11
CA HIS A 138 14.89 -25.37 5.92
C HIS A 138 15.02 -25.72 7.41
N ALA A 139 15.93 -25.02 8.09
CA ALA A 139 16.04 -24.98 9.54
C ALA A 139 16.27 -23.54 10.02
N VAL A 140 15.87 -23.27 11.25
CA VAL A 140 16.30 -22.08 12.00
C VAL A 140 17.07 -22.58 13.22
N VAL A 141 18.33 -22.15 13.35
CA VAL A 141 19.24 -22.61 14.40
C VAL A 141 19.57 -21.46 15.34
N PRO A 142 19.28 -21.56 16.65
CA PRO A 142 19.64 -20.53 17.60
C PRO A 142 21.15 -20.23 17.59
N LEU A 143 21.51 -18.94 17.69
CA LEU A 143 22.90 -18.50 17.75
C LEU A 143 23.08 -17.52 18.91
N ASP A 144 23.04 -18.07 20.12
CA ASP A 144 23.14 -17.29 21.35
C ASP A 144 24.51 -16.63 21.51
N ARG A 145 24.55 -15.48 22.19
CA ARG A 145 25.79 -14.76 22.57
C ARG A 145 26.71 -14.50 21.38
N PHE A 146 26.12 -14.08 20.26
CA PHE A 146 26.88 -13.72 19.06
C PHE A 146 26.77 -12.23 18.77
N ALA A 147 25.56 -11.66 18.88
CA ALA A 147 25.27 -10.26 18.58
C ALA A 147 24.76 -9.48 19.80
N HIS A 148 24.81 -8.16 19.70
CA HIS A 148 24.17 -7.18 20.59
C HIS A 148 23.51 -6.08 19.76
N ASN A 149 22.47 -5.46 20.32
CA ASN A 149 21.87 -4.27 19.74
C ASN A 149 22.72 -3.04 20.08
N ARG A 150 23.33 -2.45 19.06
CA ARG A 150 24.28 -1.33 19.21
C ARG A 150 23.61 0.02 19.45
N MET A 151 22.28 0.10 19.37
CA MET A 151 21.50 1.27 19.76
C MET A 151 21.47 1.46 21.27
N LEU A 152 21.69 0.39 22.03
CA LEU A 152 21.66 0.42 23.48
C LEU A 152 23.05 0.73 24.06
N PRO A 153 23.14 1.46 25.20
CA PRO A 153 24.42 1.72 25.84
C PRO A 153 25.14 0.41 26.15
N ARG A 154 26.44 0.33 25.85
CA ARG A 154 27.34 -0.81 26.16
C ARG A 154 27.59 -0.97 27.67
N ARG A 155 26.55 -1.08 28.50
CA ARG A 155 26.67 -1.23 29.96
C ARG A 155 27.35 -2.55 30.30
N GLY A 156 28.67 -2.48 30.51
CA GLY A 156 29.48 -3.63 30.90
C GLY A 156 29.87 -4.60 29.78
N LEU A 157 29.61 -4.28 28.50
CA LEU A 157 30.15 -5.04 27.37
C LEU A 157 31.62 -4.64 27.14
N THR A 158 32.51 -5.63 27.09
CA THR A 158 33.93 -5.44 26.72
C THR A 158 34.34 -6.58 25.79
N ASN A 159 35.34 -6.37 24.93
CA ASN A 159 35.85 -7.43 24.05
C ASN A 159 36.34 -8.66 24.83
N ALA A 160 36.91 -8.46 26.03
CA ALA A 160 37.27 -9.57 26.93
C ALA A 160 36.05 -10.40 27.36
N ARG A 161 34.97 -9.73 27.79
CA ARG A 161 33.70 -10.39 28.17
C ARG A 161 32.97 -11.03 26.99
N ALA A 162 33.18 -10.52 25.79
CA ALA A 162 32.67 -11.11 24.57
C ALA A 162 33.39 -12.42 24.23
N LEU A 163 34.71 -12.47 24.42
CA LEU A 163 35.53 -13.66 24.15
C LEU A 163 35.35 -14.77 25.20
N ASP A 164 35.21 -14.42 26.48
CA ASP A 164 34.98 -15.40 27.55
C ASP A 164 33.49 -15.83 27.70
N GLY A 165 32.60 -15.18 26.95
CA GLY A 165 31.17 -15.51 26.89
C GLY A 165 30.36 -15.12 28.13
N THR A 166 30.85 -14.16 28.93
CA THR A 166 30.21 -13.72 30.19
C THR A 166 29.21 -12.57 30.02
N TRP A 167 29.04 -12.03 28.81
CA TRP A 167 28.03 -11.01 28.50
C TRP A 167 26.84 -11.57 27.71
N THR A 168 25.65 -11.03 27.98
CA THR A 168 24.39 -11.31 27.27
C THR A 168 23.62 -10.02 27.06
N GLU A 169 22.87 -9.93 25.96
CA GLU A 169 21.97 -8.81 25.69
C GLU A 169 20.88 -8.76 26.77
N PRO A 170 20.68 -7.60 27.43
CA PRO A 170 19.60 -7.44 28.41
C PRO A 170 18.21 -7.78 27.89
N ASP A 171 17.94 -7.50 26.62
CA ASP A 171 16.67 -7.82 25.96
C ASP A 171 16.91 -8.68 24.69
N PRO A 172 16.80 -10.01 24.79
CA PRO A 172 16.96 -10.90 23.65
C PRO A 172 15.94 -10.69 22.52
N SER A 173 14.80 -10.02 22.78
CA SER A 173 13.78 -9.74 21.75
C SER A 173 14.23 -8.70 20.71
N LEU A 174 15.34 -8.00 21.00
CA LEU A 174 15.98 -7.05 20.10
C LEU A 174 17.01 -7.71 19.18
N LEU A 175 17.20 -9.04 19.27
CA LEU A 175 18.15 -9.80 18.47
C LEU A 175 17.44 -10.76 17.52
N ASP A 176 18.17 -11.15 16.48
CA ASP A 176 17.74 -12.22 15.58
C ASP A 176 17.78 -13.58 16.29
N PRO A 177 16.65 -14.32 16.38
CA PRO A 177 16.57 -15.53 17.19
C PRO A 177 17.43 -16.69 16.65
N GLY A 178 17.91 -16.64 15.42
CA GLY A 178 18.78 -17.69 14.89
C GLY A 178 19.18 -17.53 13.43
N VAL A 179 20.07 -18.43 13.00
CA VAL A 179 20.54 -18.55 11.63
C VAL A 179 19.54 -19.37 10.82
N HIS A 180 19.03 -18.80 9.74
CA HIS A 180 18.24 -19.54 8.77
C HIS A 180 19.17 -20.31 7.83
N VAL A 181 18.92 -21.60 7.66
CA VAL A 181 19.73 -22.48 6.82
C VAL A 181 18.85 -23.19 5.81
N LEU A 182 19.07 -22.93 4.52
CA LEU A 182 18.48 -23.67 3.42
C LEU A 182 19.49 -24.68 2.91
N ARG A 183 19.15 -25.95 3.02
CA ARG A 183 19.89 -27.05 2.42
C ARG A 183 19.32 -27.35 1.04
N VAL A 184 20.18 -27.40 0.03
CA VAL A 184 19.80 -27.76 -1.35
C VAL A 184 20.53 -29.03 -1.76
N ASP A 185 19.76 -30.06 -2.05
CA ASP A 185 20.29 -31.32 -2.55
C ASP A 185 19.97 -31.51 -4.04
N HIS A 186 20.95 -32.00 -4.81
CA HIS A 186 20.77 -32.58 -6.14
C HIS A 186 20.92 -34.09 -6.02
N ASP A 187 19.96 -34.85 -6.54
CA ASP A 187 19.95 -36.32 -6.47
C ASP A 187 20.21 -36.89 -5.05
N GLY A 188 19.74 -36.18 -4.02
CA GLY A 188 19.87 -36.56 -2.60
C GLY A 188 21.22 -36.24 -1.95
N ALA A 189 22.17 -35.62 -2.67
CA ALA A 189 23.45 -35.16 -2.14
C ALA A 189 23.49 -33.63 -2.02
N LEU A 190 24.21 -33.11 -1.01
CA LEU A 190 24.34 -31.66 -0.80
C LEU A 190 25.04 -31.00 -1.99
N ALA A 191 24.30 -30.20 -2.75
CA ALA A 191 24.82 -29.42 -3.87
C ALA A 191 25.16 -27.98 -3.48
N GLY A 192 24.48 -27.46 -2.46
CA GLY A 192 24.77 -26.14 -1.91
C GLY A 192 23.87 -25.80 -0.75
N PHE A 193 24.12 -24.65 -0.15
CA PHE A 193 23.34 -24.17 0.97
C PHE A 193 23.30 -22.65 1.02
N VAL A 194 22.25 -22.12 1.66
CA VAL A 194 22.10 -20.69 1.91
C VAL A 194 22.00 -20.48 3.42
N ALA A 195 22.82 -19.60 3.98
CA ALA A 195 22.76 -19.18 5.38
C ALA A 195 22.37 -17.70 5.47
N SER A 196 21.47 -17.35 6.38
CA SER A 196 21.11 -15.95 6.62
C SER A 196 21.06 -15.62 8.11
N TYR A 197 21.63 -14.48 8.49
CA TYR A 197 21.67 -14.00 9.86
C TYR A 197 21.81 -12.48 9.91
N SER A 198 21.10 -11.84 10.83
CA SER A 198 21.15 -10.39 11.08
C SER A 198 22.28 -10.04 12.05
N CYS A 199 23.51 -9.90 11.53
CA CYS A 199 24.63 -9.36 12.30
C CYS A 199 25.66 -8.71 11.38
N HIS A 200 26.10 -7.50 11.74
CA HIS A 200 27.07 -6.70 10.98
C HIS A 200 28.44 -7.41 10.94
N PRO A 201 29.07 -7.61 9.77
CA PRO A 201 30.39 -8.26 9.67
C PRO A 201 31.54 -7.28 9.98
N VAL A 202 31.75 -7.04 11.27
CA VAL A 202 32.78 -6.12 11.81
C VAL A 202 33.56 -6.77 12.96
N ILE A 203 33.94 -8.05 12.81
CA ILE A 203 34.76 -8.73 13.83
C ILE A 203 36.14 -8.07 13.92
N CYS A 204 36.71 -7.72 12.78
CA CYS A 204 38.00 -7.05 12.68
C CYS A 204 37.89 -5.53 12.93
N CYS A 205 39.02 -4.85 12.97
CA CYS A 205 39.12 -3.41 13.19
C CYS A 205 39.77 -2.67 12.03
N GLU A 206 39.78 -1.34 12.12
CA GLU A 206 40.37 -0.39 11.17
C GLU A 206 41.88 -0.60 10.92
N GLU A 207 42.60 -1.25 11.83
CA GLU A 207 44.02 -1.56 11.67
C GLU A 207 44.23 -2.85 10.85
N THR A 208 43.20 -3.67 10.69
CA THR A 208 43.27 -4.94 9.96
C THR A 208 43.29 -4.67 8.45
N SER A 209 44.40 -5.04 7.80
CA SER A 209 44.65 -4.77 6.37
C SER A 209 44.73 -6.05 5.52
N ALA A 210 44.36 -7.20 6.08
CA ALA A 210 44.25 -8.46 5.36
C ALA A 210 42.87 -8.54 4.67
N VAL A 211 42.85 -9.00 3.42
CA VAL A 211 41.61 -9.26 2.68
C VAL A 211 41.00 -10.59 3.14
N HIS A 212 39.72 -10.56 3.51
CA HIS A 212 38.89 -11.72 3.86
C HIS A 212 37.39 -11.35 3.83
N GLY A 213 36.51 -12.35 3.87
CA GLY A 213 35.05 -12.16 3.84
C GLY A 213 34.39 -12.00 5.22
N ASP A 214 35.13 -11.52 6.24
CA ASP A 214 34.75 -11.54 7.67
C ASP A 214 34.18 -12.91 8.15
N PHE A 215 33.44 -12.95 9.26
CA PHE A 215 32.88 -14.19 9.80
C PHE A 215 32.01 -14.95 8.79
N PRO A 216 31.21 -14.32 7.91
CA PRO A 216 30.39 -15.07 6.97
C PRO A 216 31.24 -15.79 5.93
N GLY A 217 32.14 -15.08 5.25
CA GLY A 217 32.98 -15.66 4.20
C GLY A 217 33.90 -16.74 4.74
N GLU A 218 34.45 -16.54 5.93
CA GLU A 218 35.33 -17.52 6.59
C GLU A 218 34.57 -18.77 7.05
N ALA A 219 33.35 -18.61 7.57
CA ALA A 219 32.48 -19.74 7.90
C ALA A 219 32.08 -20.56 6.67
N LEU A 220 31.75 -19.89 5.54
CA LEU A 220 31.47 -20.58 4.29
C LEU A 220 32.70 -21.39 3.83
N ARG A 221 33.91 -20.84 3.95
CA ARG A 221 35.16 -21.56 3.62
C ARG A 221 35.33 -22.84 4.45
N ILE A 222 35.04 -22.78 5.76
CA ILE A 222 35.09 -23.93 6.67
C ILE A 222 34.08 -25.01 6.21
N LEU A 223 32.85 -24.60 5.92
CA LEU A 223 31.77 -25.51 5.52
C LEU A 223 31.99 -26.13 4.13
N GLU A 224 32.45 -25.36 3.15
CA GLU A 224 32.78 -25.86 1.82
C GLU A 224 33.96 -26.84 1.86
N ALA A 225 34.92 -26.64 2.76
CA ALA A 225 35.99 -27.61 2.99
C ALA A 225 35.47 -28.91 3.61
N ALA A 226 34.46 -28.84 4.49
CA ALA A 226 33.80 -30.01 5.07
C ALA A 226 32.85 -30.73 4.09
N HIS A 227 32.36 -30.02 3.07
CA HIS A 227 31.44 -30.53 2.05
C HIS A 227 31.94 -30.24 0.62
N PRO A 228 32.98 -30.95 0.14
CA PRO A 228 33.54 -30.71 -1.19
C PRO A 228 32.48 -30.82 -2.29
N GLY A 229 32.40 -29.79 -3.14
CA GLY A 229 31.44 -29.70 -4.25
C GLY A 229 30.16 -28.94 -3.91
N ALA A 230 29.87 -28.69 -2.62
CA ALA A 230 28.79 -27.80 -2.23
C ALA A 230 29.23 -26.34 -2.34
N THR A 231 28.34 -25.46 -2.83
CA THR A 231 28.55 -24.00 -2.81
C THR A 231 27.72 -23.39 -1.68
N GLY A 232 28.36 -22.66 -0.76
CA GLY A 232 27.68 -21.96 0.31
C GLY A 232 27.37 -20.52 -0.06
N VAL A 233 26.17 -20.01 0.21
CA VAL A 233 25.80 -18.61 -0.03
C VAL A 233 25.38 -17.99 1.30
N PHE A 234 25.93 -16.82 1.64
CA PHE A 234 25.49 -16.06 2.81
C PHE A 234 24.62 -14.88 2.39
N LEU A 235 23.48 -14.69 3.05
CA LEU A 235 22.57 -13.56 2.87
C LEU A 235 22.53 -12.73 4.15
N GLN A 236 22.90 -11.46 4.03
CA GLN A 236 22.98 -10.53 5.12
C GLN A 236 21.56 -10.12 5.55
N GLY A 237 21.20 -10.43 6.81
CA GLY A 237 19.91 -10.08 7.37
C GLY A 237 19.76 -8.57 7.64
N ALA A 238 18.78 -8.21 8.47
CA ALA A 238 18.63 -6.86 9.03
C ALA A 238 19.78 -6.50 9.99
N LEU A 239 20.88 -5.97 9.47
CA LEU A 239 22.12 -5.70 10.23
C LEU A 239 22.19 -4.30 10.85
N GLY A 240 21.25 -3.41 10.52
CA GLY A 240 21.40 -1.96 10.72
C GLY A 240 21.66 -1.53 12.17
N ASP A 241 21.23 -2.33 13.14
CA ASP A 241 21.38 -2.10 14.57
C ASP A 241 22.07 -3.25 15.32
N LEU A 242 22.54 -4.30 14.64
CA LEU A 242 23.08 -5.49 15.29
C LEU A 242 24.57 -5.71 15.00
N ASN A 243 25.41 -5.55 16.01
CA ASN A 243 26.85 -5.84 15.92
C ASN A 243 27.22 -7.15 16.63
N PRO A 244 28.34 -7.80 16.27
CA PRO A 244 28.88 -8.91 17.04
C PRO A 244 29.31 -8.44 18.43
N LEU A 245 29.30 -9.33 19.42
CA LEU A 245 29.73 -9.00 20.79
C LEU A 245 31.19 -8.52 20.82
N TYR A 246 32.04 -9.15 20.01
CA TYR A 246 33.40 -8.70 19.76
C TYR A 246 33.42 -7.88 18.46
N ALA A 247 33.80 -6.60 18.56
CA ALA A 247 33.97 -5.72 17.42
C ALA A 247 35.04 -4.68 17.74
N HIS A 248 35.78 -4.21 16.72
CA HIS A 248 36.78 -3.14 16.84
C HIS A 248 37.85 -3.42 17.93
N GLY A 249 38.33 -4.66 18.05
CA GLY A 249 39.43 -5.01 18.95
C GLY A 249 40.81 -4.72 18.34
N PRO A 250 41.91 -4.88 19.10
CA PRO A 250 43.26 -4.74 18.54
C PRO A 250 43.49 -5.67 17.34
N ALA A 251 44.25 -5.24 16.33
CA ALA A 251 44.47 -6.03 15.11
C ALA A 251 45.03 -7.44 15.37
N GLU A 252 45.94 -7.56 16.34
CA GLU A 252 46.58 -8.85 16.71
C GLU A 252 45.60 -9.88 17.27
N GLU A 253 44.53 -9.42 17.93
CA GLU A 253 43.47 -10.27 18.49
C GLU A 253 42.33 -10.49 17.50
N SER A 254 42.07 -9.51 16.64
CA SER A 254 40.96 -9.49 15.68
C SER A 254 40.97 -10.71 14.75
N MET A 255 42.14 -11.12 14.24
CA MET A 255 42.22 -12.32 13.38
C MET A 255 41.90 -13.62 14.13
N ARG A 256 42.22 -13.71 15.43
CA ARG A 256 41.85 -14.87 16.25
C ARG A 256 40.36 -14.85 16.59
N ALA A 257 39.81 -13.67 16.87
CA ALA A 257 38.38 -13.49 17.07
C ALA A 257 37.60 -13.83 15.79
N LEU A 258 38.11 -13.46 14.61
CA LEU A 258 37.53 -13.82 13.32
C LEU A 258 37.37 -15.34 13.18
N GLU A 259 38.45 -16.11 13.36
CA GLU A 259 38.42 -17.58 13.28
C GLU A 259 37.43 -18.18 14.30
N LEU A 260 37.38 -17.64 15.53
CA LEU A 260 36.45 -18.10 16.57
C LEU A 260 34.99 -17.85 16.20
N TYR A 261 34.65 -16.63 15.76
CA TYR A 261 33.28 -16.26 15.40
C TYR A 261 32.83 -16.95 14.11
N ALA A 262 33.73 -17.07 13.12
CA ALA A 262 33.50 -17.84 11.90
C ALA A 262 33.22 -19.32 12.23
N GLY A 263 34.01 -19.93 13.12
CA GLY A 263 33.79 -21.30 13.58
C GLY A 263 32.43 -21.48 14.27
N ARG A 264 32.06 -20.58 15.19
CA ARG A 264 30.74 -20.62 15.86
C ARG A 264 29.58 -20.50 14.87
N PHE A 265 29.70 -19.60 13.89
CA PHE A 265 28.69 -19.45 12.84
C PHE A 265 28.63 -20.71 11.96
N ALA A 266 29.78 -21.27 11.58
CA ALA A 266 29.87 -22.51 10.81
C ALA A 266 29.22 -23.70 11.56
N ASP A 267 29.43 -23.82 12.87
CA ASP A 267 28.80 -24.88 13.70
C ASP A 267 27.26 -24.76 13.69
N ALA A 268 26.74 -23.54 13.80
CA ALA A 268 25.29 -23.30 13.72
C ALA A 268 24.74 -23.66 12.33
N VAL A 269 25.44 -23.28 11.25
CA VAL A 269 25.04 -23.65 9.89
C VAL A 269 25.11 -25.15 9.68
N ALA A 270 26.18 -25.83 10.12
CA ALA A 270 26.32 -27.28 10.03
C ALA A 270 25.21 -28.02 10.79
N THR A 271 24.83 -27.51 11.97
CA THR A 271 23.67 -28.00 12.73
C THR A 271 22.39 -27.88 11.92
N GLY A 272 22.18 -26.74 11.26
CA GLY A 272 21.02 -26.51 10.39
C GLY A 272 21.00 -27.44 9.16
N LEU A 273 22.16 -27.68 8.53
CA LEU A 273 22.29 -28.63 7.43
C LEU A 273 21.92 -30.06 7.83
N ALA A 274 22.11 -30.42 9.09
CA ALA A 274 21.77 -31.73 9.65
C ALA A 274 20.32 -31.83 10.13
N SER A 275 19.71 -30.73 10.60
CA SER A 275 18.36 -30.70 11.17
C SER A 275 17.27 -30.22 10.22
N ALA A 276 17.62 -29.71 9.02
CA ALA A 276 16.68 -29.13 8.08
C ALA A 276 15.57 -30.10 7.64
N ALA A 277 14.33 -29.61 7.66
CA ALA A 277 13.14 -30.34 7.23
C ALA A 277 12.69 -29.92 5.82
N PRO A 278 12.02 -30.79 5.04
CA PRO A 278 11.49 -30.43 3.73
C PRO A 278 10.70 -29.12 3.74
N LEU A 279 11.05 -28.22 2.82
CA LEU A 279 10.42 -26.90 2.72
C LEU A 279 8.96 -27.00 2.24
N ALA A 280 8.62 -28.03 1.47
CA ALA A 280 7.26 -28.35 1.05
C ALA A 280 7.08 -29.87 0.96
N ALA A 281 5.82 -30.34 1.09
CA ALA A 281 5.49 -31.76 0.99
C ALA A 281 5.64 -32.33 -0.44
N ASP A 282 5.48 -31.47 -1.46
CA ASP A 282 5.63 -31.83 -2.87
C ASP A 282 6.56 -30.84 -3.59
N ALA A 283 7.64 -31.36 -4.17
CA ALA A 283 8.64 -30.58 -4.90
C ALA A 283 8.12 -30.06 -6.26
N GLU A 284 7.06 -30.67 -6.82
CA GLU A 284 6.40 -30.18 -8.05
C GLU A 284 5.49 -28.98 -7.79
N ALA A 285 5.05 -28.78 -6.54
CA ALA A 285 4.14 -27.71 -6.12
C ALA A 285 4.84 -26.45 -5.58
N VAL A 286 6.19 -26.39 -5.61
CA VAL A 286 6.95 -25.27 -5.06
C VAL A 286 6.80 -24.04 -5.94
N ALA A 287 6.01 -23.07 -5.48
CA ALA A 287 5.83 -21.78 -6.15
C ALA A 287 7.13 -20.96 -6.16
N VAL A 288 7.46 -20.40 -7.32
CA VAL A 288 8.60 -19.51 -7.53
C VAL A 288 8.08 -18.24 -8.20
N ALA A 289 8.42 -17.08 -7.64
CA ALA A 289 8.01 -15.78 -8.16
C ALA A 289 9.02 -14.70 -7.74
N VAL A 290 9.04 -13.59 -8.46
CA VAL A 290 9.86 -12.41 -8.14
C VAL A 290 9.05 -11.15 -8.44
N VAL A 291 9.18 -10.18 -7.54
CA VAL A 291 8.59 -8.85 -7.68
C VAL A 291 9.63 -7.83 -7.25
N LYS A 292 9.85 -6.81 -8.08
CA LYS A 292 10.65 -5.63 -7.75
C LYS A 292 9.73 -4.42 -7.73
N ARG A 293 9.80 -3.60 -6.68
CA ARG A 293 9.03 -2.36 -6.57
C ARG A 293 9.89 -1.25 -5.98
N GLU A 294 9.73 -0.05 -6.52
CA GLU A 294 10.25 1.14 -5.86
C GLU A 294 9.37 1.41 -4.63
N ILE A 295 10.00 1.71 -3.50
CA ILE A 295 9.32 2.15 -2.29
C ILE A 295 9.16 3.67 -2.42
N PRO A 296 7.94 4.20 -2.52
CA PRO A 296 7.74 5.63 -2.44
C PRO A 296 8.12 6.08 -1.03
N TYR A 297 9.08 7.00 -0.92
CA TYR A 297 9.54 7.51 0.37
C TYR A 297 9.88 9.01 0.31
N GLU A 298 9.95 9.63 1.47
CA GLU A 298 10.36 11.02 1.60
C GLU A 298 11.56 11.18 2.52
N LEU A 299 12.37 12.19 2.22
CA LEU A 299 13.48 12.60 3.06
C LEU A 299 12.95 13.41 4.25
N ALA A 300 13.66 13.37 5.36
CA ALA A 300 13.37 14.23 6.49
C ALA A 300 13.45 15.72 6.06
N PRO A 301 12.64 16.60 6.69
CA PRO A 301 12.77 18.03 6.49
C PRO A 301 14.21 18.49 6.73
N HIS A 302 14.74 19.30 5.83
CA HIS A 302 16.11 19.79 5.88
C HIS A 302 16.19 21.26 5.48
N ASP A 303 17.15 21.97 6.07
CA ASP A 303 17.46 23.36 5.77
C ASP A 303 18.81 23.43 5.04
N VAL A 304 18.79 23.92 3.80
CA VAL A 304 19.99 24.04 2.95
C VAL A 304 21.03 24.98 3.57
N ASP A 305 20.61 26.04 4.27
CA ASP A 305 21.53 26.98 4.91
C ASP A 305 22.21 26.34 6.13
N GLU A 306 21.48 25.53 6.90
CA GLU A 306 22.06 24.75 8.01
C GLU A 306 23.01 23.67 7.50
N LEU A 307 22.65 22.96 6.42
CA LEU A 307 23.56 22.00 5.77
C LEU A 307 24.83 22.69 5.25
N ARG A 308 24.70 23.90 4.69
CA ARG A 308 25.84 24.72 4.23
C ARG A 308 26.74 25.10 5.40
N LYS A 309 26.16 25.56 6.51
CA LYS A 309 26.90 25.91 7.73
C LYS A 309 27.66 24.70 8.29
N ARG A 310 26.99 23.56 8.44
CA ARG A 310 27.60 22.30 8.90
C ARG A 310 28.75 21.86 7.99
N ARG A 311 28.59 21.97 6.67
CA ARG A 311 29.66 21.71 5.70
C ARG A 311 30.88 22.59 5.97
N ASP A 312 30.67 23.89 6.17
CA ASP A 312 31.78 24.85 6.34
C ASP A 312 32.48 24.69 7.70
N GLU A 313 31.74 24.36 8.76
CA GLU A 313 32.30 23.98 10.05
C GLU A 313 33.12 22.69 9.96
N ALA A 314 32.60 21.68 9.25
CA ALA A 314 33.31 20.43 8.99
C ALA A 314 34.58 20.66 8.15
N TYR A 315 34.54 21.57 7.18
CA TYR A 315 35.72 21.98 6.41
C TYR A 315 36.82 22.55 7.31
N ALA A 316 36.45 23.44 8.24
CA ALA A 316 37.39 24.05 9.16
C ALA A 316 38.03 23.06 10.14
N ALA A 317 37.35 21.96 10.46
CA ALA A 317 37.80 20.95 11.41
C ALA A 317 38.50 19.72 10.78
N MET A 318 38.48 19.57 9.46
CA MET A 318 38.88 18.31 8.80
C MET A 318 40.34 17.86 9.05
N ASP A 319 41.25 18.79 9.31
CA ASP A 319 42.67 18.47 9.57
C ASP A 319 42.89 17.99 11.01
N ALA A 320 41.98 18.34 11.94
CA ALA A 320 42.06 18.00 13.36
C ALA A 320 41.15 16.81 13.73
N ASP A 321 40.07 16.62 12.98
CA ASP A 321 39.10 15.55 13.16
C ASP A 321 38.83 14.83 11.83
N PRO A 322 39.32 13.58 11.66
CA PRO A 322 39.05 12.78 10.49
C PRO A 322 37.55 12.61 10.19
N GLN A 323 36.69 12.60 11.23
CA GLN A 323 35.24 12.50 11.06
C GLN A 323 34.66 13.76 10.41
N ALA A 324 35.19 14.95 10.76
CA ALA A 324 34.80 16.20 10.11
C ALA A 324 35.17 16.21 8.61
N GLY A 325 36.27 15.58 8.22
CA GLY A 325 36.63 15.41 6.80
C GLY A 325 35.59 14.61 6.02
N VAL A 326 35.05 13.55 6.63
CA VAL A 326 33.97 12.73 6.05
C VAL A 326 32.69 13.55 5.89
N THR A 327 32.28 14.25 6.95
CA THR A 327 31.10 15.11 6.96
C THR A 327 31.20 16.21 5.89
N TYR A 328 32.36 16.87 5.77
CA TYR A 328 32.58 17.92 4.77
C TYR A 328 32.37 17.41 3.34
N VAL A 329 33.04 16.32 2.97
CA VAL A 329 33.01 15.86 1.57
C VAL A 329 31.63 15.34 1.19
N SER A 330 30.91 14.70 2.12
CA SER A 330 29.52 14.33 1.91
C SER A 330 28.63 15.56 1.70
N LEU A 331 28.58 16.47 2.68
CA LEU A 331 27.72 17.64 2.62
C LEU A 331 28.06 18.55 1.43
N ARG A 332 29.32 18.63 1.02
CA ARG A 332 29.73 19.41 -0.16
C ARG A 332 28.98 18.96 -1.42
N ARG A 333 28.84 17.66 -1.64
CA ARG A 333 28.14 17.11 -2.83
C ARG A 333 26.65 17.34 -2.72
N THR A 334 26.06 17.02 -1.56
CA THR A 334 24.62 17.18 -1.31
C THR A 334 24.19 18.64 -1.43
N VAL A 335 24.89 19.56 -0.78
CA VAL A 335 24.60 21.01 -0.85
C VAL A 335 24.73 21.51 -2.30
N ALA A 336 25.78 21.11 -3.02
CA ALA A 336 25.95 21.52 -4.42
C ALA A 336 24.86 20.96 -5.38
N ALA A 337 24.23 19.82 -5.03
CA ALA A 337 23.09 19.29 -5.77
C ALA A 337 21.80 20.09 -5.47
N LEU A 338 21.53 20.34 -4.18
CA LEU A 338 20.38 21.13 -3.73
C LEU A 338 20.42 22.56 -4.27
N GLU A 339 21.58 23.24 -4.22
CA GLU A 339 21.75 24.60 -4.75
C GLU A 339 21.56 24.68 -6.27
N ALA A 340 21.77 23.57 -6.99
CA ALA A 340 21.53 23.46 -8.42
C ALA A 340 20.10 23.00 -8.77
N GLY A 341 19.22 22.83 -7.78
CA GLY A 341 17.85 22.34 -7.97
C GLY A 341 17.77 20.88 -8.43
N ARG A 342 18.82 20.07 -8.20
CA ARG A 342 18.81 18.64 -8.53
C ARG A 342 18.17 17.85 -7.39
N ASP A 343 17.41 16.82 -7.75
CA ASP A 343 16.91 15.86 -6.77
C ASP A 343 18.08 15.08 -6.15
N VAL A 344 18.06 14.94 -4.83
CA VAL A 344 19.03 14.20 -4.03
C VAL A 344 18.46 12.88 -3.50
N ARG A 345 17.16 12.63 -3.72
CA ARG A 345 16.53 11.33 -3.48
C ARG A 345 17.19 10.29 -4.40
N ARG A 346 17.42 9.09 -3.87
CA ARG A 346 17.91 7.95 -4.63
C ARG A 346 16.85 6.83 -4.56
N PRO A 347 16.58 6.08 -5.63
CA PRO A 347 15.53 5.05 -5.62
C PRO A 347 15.74 4.01 -4.52
N LEU A 348 14.73 3.84 -3.65
CA LEU A 348 14.67 2.81 -2.61
C LEU A 348 13.84 1.64 -3.16
N TRP A 349 14.33 0.41 -3.06
CA TRP A 349 13.73 -0.76 -3.68
C TRP A 349 13.39 -1.83 -2.64
N VAL A 350 12.27 -2.53 -2.87
CA VAL A 350 12.00 -3.85 -2.31
C VAL A 350 12.03 -4.90 -3.42
N HIS A 351 12.77 -5.98 -3.19
CA HIS A 351 12.77 -7.19 -4.02
C HIS A 351 12.17 -8.32 -3.22
N ALA A 352 11.01 -8.80 -3.63
CA ALA A 352 10.37 -9.95 -3.04
C ALA A 352 10.66 -11.19 -3.90
N LEU A 353 11.11 -12.28 -3.27
CA LEU A 353 11.36 -13.57 -3.92
C LEU A 353 10.57 -14.66 -3.20
N ARG A 354 9.91 -15.54 -3.95
CA ARG A 354 9.20 -16.69 -3.41
C ARG A 354 9.92 -17.99 -3.71
N LEU A 355 9.99 -18.87 -2.72
CA LEU A 355 10.38 -20.27 -2.82
C LEU A 355 9.47 -21.12 -1.91
N GLY A 356 8.36 -21.61 -2.47
CA GLY A 356 7.34 -22.33 -1.69
C GLY A 356 6.74 -21.45 -0.59
N PRO A 357 6.79 -21.84 0.69
CA PRO A 357 6.35 -21.02 1.82
C PRO A 357 7.36 -19.93 2.22
N LEU A 358 8.60 -19.97 1.72
CA LEU A 358 9.62 -18.98 2.04
C LEU A 358 9.41 -17.72 1.20
N THR A 359 9.39 -16.57 1.87
CA THR A 359 9.42 -15.24 1.25
C THR A 359 10.70 -14.54 1.65
N LEU A 360 11.48 -14.08 0.68
CA LEU A 360 12.66 -13.23 0.91
C LEU A 360 12.34 -11.80 0.48
N LEU A 361 12.55 -10.84 1.37
CA LEU A 361 12.38 -9.41 1.12
C LEU A 361 13.74 -8.73 1.19
N GLY A 362 14.28 -8.33 0.05
CA GLY A 362 15.54 -7.59 -0.05
C GLY A 362 15.32 -6.09 -0.19
N TYR A 363 16.02 -5.32 0.63
CA TYR A 363 16.03 -3.86 0.58
C TYR A 363 17.41 -3.34 0.21
N ASN A 364 17.50 -2.20 -0.47
CA ASN A 364 18.77 -1.57 -0.84
C ASN A 364 19.35 -0.64 0.23
N VAL A 365 19.05 -0.94 1.49
CA VAL A 365 19.48 -0.25 2.71
C VAL A 365 19.91 -1.28 3.76
N GLU A 366 20.58 -0.83 4.80
CA GLU A 366 20.78 -1.56 6.05
C GLU A 366 19.50 -1.46 6.89
N VAL A 367 18.75 -2.55 6.91
CA VAL A 367 17.46 -2.65 7.60
C VAL A 367 17.71 -2.93 9.09
N PHE A 368 16.96 -2.27 9.97
CA PHE A 368 17.01 -2.51 11.42
C PHE A 368 16.19 -3.73 11.82
N HIS A 369 16.57 -4.40 12.90
CA HIS A 369 15.93 -5.64 13.35
C HIS A 369 14.44 -5.47 13.66
N GLY A 370 14.02 -4.32 14.21
CA GLY A 370 12.60 -4.03 14.47
C GLY A 370 11.71 -4.11 13.22
N ILE A 371 12.22 -3.67 12.07
CA ILE A 371 11.50 -3.75 10.78
C ILE A 371 11.33 -5.21 10.36
N LYS A 372 12.39 -6.03 10.49
CA LYS A 372 12.34 -7.49 10.25
C LYS A 372 11.32 -8.16 11.16
N ARG A 373 11.27 -7.78 12.45
CA ARG A 373 10.31 -8.32 13.41
C ARG A 373 8.86 -8.05 12.98
N ARG A 374 8.53 -6.80 12.62
CA ARG A 374 7.19 -6.43 12.13
C ARG A 374 6.78 -7.19 10.87
N LEU A 375 7.70 -7.35 9.92
CA LEU A 375 7.46 -8.14 8.70
C LEU A 375 7.22 -9.62 9.01
N ARG A 376 7.96 -10.20 9.96
CA ARG A 376 7.77 -11.60 10.41
C ARG A 376 6.44 -11.78 11.13
N GLU A 377 6.03 -10.83 11.98
CA GLU A 377 4.71 -10.85 12.63
C GLU A 377 3.57 -10.78 11.60
N ALA A 378 3.74 -9.99 10.54
CA ALA A 378 2.73 -9.82 9.50
C ALA A 378 2.67 -10.96 8.47
N LEU A 379 3.82 -11.53 8.09
CA LEU A 379 3.95 -12.50 6.99
C LEU A 379 4.25 -13.93 7.47
N GLY A 380 4.54 -14.12 8.76
CA GLY A 380 4.89 -15.40 9.37
C GLY A 380 6.39 -15.68 9.42
N GLU A 381 6.74 -16.79 10.08
CA GLU A 381 8.11 -17.20 10.41
C GLU A 381 8.99 -17.57 9.19
N HIS A 382 8.40 -17.77 8.03
CA HIS A 382 9.11 -18.05 6.77
C HIS A 382 9.45 -16.77 5.98
N CYS A 383 9.41 -15.59 6.62
CA CYS A 383 9.84 -14.32 6.04
C CYS A 383 11.30 -14.01 6.38
N LEU A 384 12.17 -14.01 5.37
CA LEU A 384 13.57 -13.55 5.46
C LEU A 384 13.66 -12.10 5.01
N VAL A 385 14.33 -11.25 5.78
CA VAL A 385 14.56 -9.84 5.42
C VAL A 385 16.06 -9.64 5.20
N LEU A 386 16.41 -9.18 4.01
CA LEU A 386 17.78 -8.96 3.57
C LEU A 386 18.07 -7.48 3.44
N SER A 387 19.28 -7.10 3.82
CA SER A 387 19.81 -5.76 3.61
C SER A 387 20.71 -5.71 2.38
N THR A 388 21.02 -4.50 1.91
CA THR A 388 22.08 -4.22 0.91
C THR A 388 21.90 -4.88 -0.48
N THR A 389 20.65 -5.15 -0.86
CA THR A 389 20.34 -5.63 -2.22
C THR A 389 20.32 -4.49 -3.24
N ASN A 390 20.56 -4.73 -4.52
CA ASN A 390 20.29 -3.84 -5.67
C ASN A 390 20.52 -2.32 -5.46
N GLY A 391 21.75 -1.95 -5.10
CA GLY A 391 22.21 -0.55 -5.10
C GLY A 391 22.16 0.13 -3.73
N TRP A 392 23.18 -0.12 -2.89
CA TRP A 392 23.21 0.29 -1.48
C TRP A 392 23.08 1.82 -1.28
N LEU A 393 22.19 2.21 -0.36
CA LEU A 393 21.85 3.61 -0.05
C LEU A 393 22.30 4.09 1.34
N GLY A 394 22.58 3.19 2.27
CA GLY A 394 22.83 3.53 3.68
C GLY A 394 21.84 2.85 4.61
N TYR A 395 21.35 3.53 5.64
CA TYR A 395 20.60 2.96 6.76
C TYR A 395 19.12 3.32 6.72
N ALA A 396 18.24 2.36 7.04
CA ALA A 396 16.82 2.60 7.28
C ALA A 396 16.49 2.29 8.76
N PRO A 397 16.47 3.31 9.64
CA PRO A 397 16.24 3.13 11.07
C PRO A 397 14.79 2.81 11.41
N THR A 398 14.57 2.25 12.61
CA THR A 398 13.23 2.20 13.24
C THR A 398 12.83 3.58 13.77
N HIS A 399 11.54 3.78 14.05
CA HIS A 399 11.05 5.02 14.68
C HIS A 399 11.85 5.37 15.96
N ASP A 400 12.09 4.39 16.83
CA ASP A 400 12.81 4.59 18.11
C ASP A 400 14.26 5.07 17.92
N ALA A 401 14.88 4.77 16.77
CA ALA A 401 16.25 5.21 16.50
C ALA A 401 16.36 6.72 16.29
N TYR A 402 15.25 7.41 16.00
CA TYR A 402 15.16 8.86 15.96
C TYR A 402 14.89 9.48 17.35
N GLU A 403 14.47 8.67 18.33
CA GLU A 403 14.25 9.06 19.72
C GLU A 403 15.55 8.85 20.51
N ALA A 404 16.30 9.93 20.77
CA ALA A 404 17.61 9.83 21.42
C ALA A 404 17.57 9.11 22.79
N PRO A 405 18.48 8.16 23.06
CA PRO A 405 19.13 8.08 24.36
C PRO A 405 20.31 9.06 24.38
N ALA A 406 20.78 9.40 25.58
CA ALA A 406 21.77 10.43 25.90
C ALA A 406 23.19 10.27 25.30
N ASP A 407 23.37 9.46 24.25
CA ASP A 407 24.63 9.24 23.53
C ASP A 407 24.27 8.93 22.06
N PRO A 408 24.61 9.77 21.07
CA PRO A 408 23.90 9.79 19.80
C PRO A 408 24.31 8.59 18.94
N TYR A 409 23.46 7.57 18.87
CA TYR A 409 23.41 6.78 17.65
C TYR A 409 22.71 7.64 16.59
N PRO A 410 23.39 8.06 15.52
CA PRO A 410 22.90 9.20 14.79
C PRO A 410 22.07 8.76 13.59
N ALA A 411 20.81 8.41 13.80
CA ALA A 411 19.84 8.18 12.72
C ALA A 411 19.84 9.34 11.68
N TYR A 412 20.23 10.55 12.10
CA TYR A 412 20.45 11.70 11.23
C TYR A 412 21.87 11.85 10.64
N GLU A 413 22.93 11.32 11.25
CA GLU A 413 24.31 11.49 10.71
C GLU A 413 24.73 10.34 9.80
N VAL A 414 24.31 9.09 10.07
CA VAL A 414 24.81 7.95 9.29
C VAL A 414 24.38 8.00 7.82
N PRO A 415 23.11 8.35 7.47
CA PRO A 415 22.74 8.56 6.07
C PRO A 415 23.57 9.66 5.41
N ILE A 416 23.84 10.75 6.14
CA ILE A 416 24.68 11.85 5.65
C ILE A 416 26.08 11.32 5.33
N ILE A 417 26.68 10.47 6.14
CA ILE A 417 27.98 9.85 5.83
C ILE A 417 27.94 9.04 4.52
N ALA A 418 26.81 8.40 4.21
CA ALA A 418 26.58 7.69 2.95
C ALA A 418 26.18 8.60 1.76
N CYS A 419 26.37 9.93 1.86
CA CYS A 419 25.98 10.92 0.87
C CYS A 419 24.49 10.92 0.53
N HIS A 420 23.65 10.58 1.52
CA HIS A 420 22.20 10.57 1.41
C HIS A 420 21.60 11.41 2.55
N LEU A 421 20.49 12.11 2.29
CA LEU A 421 19.82 12.84 3.38
C LEU A 421 19.02 11.86 4.24
N PRO A 422 18.87 12.10 5.55
CA PRO A 422 18.13 11.19 6.41
C PRO A 422 16.71 10.95 5.91
N PHE A 423 16.24 9.71 6.01
CA PHE A 423 14.82 9.39 5.82
C PHE A 423 13.97 10.06 6.90
N ARG A 424 12.67 10.24 6.63
CA ARG A 424 11.71 10.64 7.67
C ARG A 424 11.69 9.62 8.83
N PRO A 425 11.35 10.05 10.06
CA PRO A 425 11.25 9.14 11.21
C PRO A 425 10.34 7.92 11.00
N ASP A 426 9.34 8.04 10.13
CA ASP A 426 8.36 6.99 9.82
C ASP A 426 8.73 6.09 8.63
N ILE A 427 9.98 6.14 8.15
CA ILE A 427 10.45 5.32 7.02
C ILE A 427 10.23 3.82 7.23
N GLU A 428 10.29 3.36 8.48
CA GLU A 428 9.98 1.99 8.85
C GLU A 428 8.60 1.54 8.33
N ASP A 429 7.59 2.40 8.39
CA ASP A 429 6.24 2.08 7.92
C ASP A 429 6.20 1.93 6.40
N ASP A 430 6.98 2.74 5.66
CA ASP A 430 7.13 2.61 4.20
C ASP A 430 7.74 1.24 3.82
N LEU A 431 8.80 0.82 4.53
CA LEU A 431 9.48 -0.46 4.28
C LEU A 431 8.58 -1.65 4.61
N VAL A 432 7.88 -1.61 5.74
CA VAL A 432 6.95 -2.68 6.15
C VAL A 432 5.79 -2.78 5.16
N ALA A 433 5.14 -1.66 4.85
CA ALA A 433 4.01 -1.62 3.92
C ALA A 433 4.42 -2.10 2.52
N ALA A 434 5.55 -1.63 1.99
CA ALA A 434 6.05 -2.07 0.70
C ALA A 434 6.46 -3.55 0.70
N GLY A 435 7.06 -4.04 1.79
CA GLY A 435 7.38 -5.46 1.98
C GLY A 435 6.14 -6.35 1.95
N MET A 436 5.11 -5.98 2.71
CA MET A 436 3.83 -6.70 2.72
C MET A 436 3.13 -6.68 1.36
N ARG A 437 3.10 -5.52 0.67
CA ARG A 437 2.54 -5.42 -0.69
C ARG A 437 3.30 -6.29 -1.67
N ALA A 438 4.63 -6.20 -1.69
CA ALA A 438 5.46 -7.00 -2.58
C ALA A 438 5.32 -8.51 -2.30
N ALA A 439 5.24 -8.91 -1.03
CA ALA A 439 4.95 -10.29 -0.65
C ALA A 439 3.56 -10.76 -1.12
N GLY A 440 2.53 -9.91 -1.02
CA GLY A 440 1.19 -10.18 -1.56
C GLY A 440 1.22 -10.44 -3.06
N LEU A 441 1.99 -9.65 -3.82
CA LEU A 441 2.15 -9.82 -5.28
C LEU A 441 2.88 -11.13 -5.68
N LEU A 442 3.68 -11.74 -4.80
CA LEU A 442 4.32 -13.04 -5.06
C LEU A 442 3.34 -14.22 -5.03
N HIS A 443 2.17 -14.02 -4.43
CA HIS A 443 1.13 -15.03 -4.36
C HIS A 443 0.25 -14.87 -5.59
N ALA A 444 0.73 -15.40 -6.72
CA ALA A 444 -0.13 -15.63 -7.88
C ALA A 444 -1.18 -16.69 -7.49
N GLY A 445 -2.32 -16.17 -7.06
CA GLY A 445 -3.38 -16.77 -6.30
C GLY A 445 -3.96 -15.61 -5.51
N ALA A 446 -4.93 -14.93 -6.10
CA ALA A 446 -5.41 -13.67 -5.57
C ALA A 446 -5.83 -13.85 -4.12
N ASP A 447 -5.52 -12.87 -3.29
CA ASP A 447 -6.26 -12.69 -2.06
C ASP A 447 -7.73 -12.52 -2.47
N GLU A 448 -8.52 -13.60 -2.39
CA GLU A 448 -9.94 -13.61 -2.76
C GLU A 448 -10.76 -12.65 -1.87
N ASP A 449 -10.17 -12.21 -0.76
CA ASP A 449 -10.70 -11.24 0.19
C ASP A 449 -9.89 -9.92 0.16
N TRP A 450 -9.20 -9.57 -0.93
CA TRP A 450 -8.38 -8.36 -1.03
C TRP A 450 -9.14 -7.09 -0.63
N TRP A 451 -10.44 -7.06 -0.96
CA TRP A 451 -11.36 -5.97 -0.66
C TRP A 451 -11.54 -5.73 0.84
N ARG A 452 -11.25 -6.73 1.70
CA ARG A 452 -11.26 -6.58 3.16
C ARG A 452 -10.07 -5.75 3.62
N GLY A 453 -10.40 -4.54 4.03
CA GLY A 453 -9.43 -3.59 4.56
C GLY A 453 -8.74 -2.74 3.50
N ALA A 454 -9.09 -2.91 2.22
CA ALA A 454 -8.64 -2.09 1.11
C ALA A 454 -9.08 -0.63 1.25
N VAL A 455 -8.31 0.30 0.69
CA VAL A 455 -8.66 1.71 0.51
C VAL A 455 -9.22 1.88 -0.89
N VAL A 456 -10.53 2.14 -0.98
CA VAL A 456 -11.25 2.42 -2.23
C VAL A 456 -11.28 3.92 -2.48
N TYR A 457 -10.98 4.34 -3.70
CA TYR A 457 -11.05 5.74 -4.13
C TYR A 457 -12.17 5.88 -5.16
N GLU A 458 -13.25 6.57 -4.78
CA GLU A 458 -14.36 6.95 -5.64
C GLU A 458 -13.90 8.10 -6.55
N CYS A 459 -13.60 7.75 -7.80
CA CYS A 459 -13.23 8.66 -8.85
C CYS A 459 -14.50 9.17 -9.54
N HIS A 460 -14.79 10.46 -9.41
CA HIS A 460 -15.80 11.08 -10.26
C HIS A 460 -15.13 11.45 -11.60
N LEU A 461 -15.15 10.50 -12.55
CA LEU A 461 -14.38 10.54 -13.80
C LEU A 461 -14.45 11.89 -14.54
N PRO A 462 -15.64 12.52 -14.77
CA PRO A 462 -15.76 13.79 -15.47
C PRO A 462 -14.93 14.92 -14.87
N SER A 463 -14.61 14.86 -13.58
CA SER A 463 -13.87 15.90 -12.86
C SER A 463 -12.51 15.48 -12.35
N PHE A 464 -12.06 14.26 -12.64
CA PHE A 464 -10.80 13.78 -12.09
C PHE A 464 -9.60 14.35 -12.85
N ARG A 465 -9.48 14.05 -14.14
CA ARG A 465 -8.44 14.62 -15.01
C ARG A 465 -8.81 14.46 -16.47
N ASP A 466 -8.61 15.52 -17.25
CA ASP A 466 -8.86 15.55 -18.70
C ASP A 466 -7.57 15.21 -19.45
N GLY A 467 -7.46 13.97 -19.93
CA GLY A 467 -6.30 13.50 -20.71
C GLY A 467 -6.40 13.86 -22.20
N SER A 468 -7.61 14.00 -22.74
CA SER A 468 -7.85 14.35 -24.15
C SER A 468 -7.75 15.85 -24.45
N GLY A 469 -7.91 16.68 -23.43
CA GLY A 469 -7.85 18.14 -23.50
C GLY A 469 -9.14 18.81 -23.98
N ASP A 470 -10.29 18.14 -23.87
CA ASP A 470 -11.58 18.63 -24.39
C ASP A 470 -12.46 19.36 -23.34
N GLY A 471 -12.03 19.38 -22.07
CA GLY A 471 -12.68 20.07 -20.96
C GLY A 471 -13.48 19.17 -20.01
N ILE A 472 -13.47 17.85 -20.21
CA ILE A 472 -14.05 16.87 -19.29
C ILE A 472 -13.04 15.76 -18.98
N GLY A 473 -13.12 15.19 -17.79
CA GLY A 473 -12.24 14.12 -17.36
C GLY A 473 -12.57 12.80 -18.03
N ASP A 474 -11.55 11.99 -18.31
CA ASP A 474 -11.65 10.79 -19.13
C ASP A 474 -10.73 9.65 -18.63
N LEU A 475 -10.86 8.47 -19.24
CA LEU A 475 -10.09 7.29 -18.84
C LEU A 475 -8.58 7.46 -19.07
N GLU A 476 -8.15 8.31 -20.01
CA GLU A 476 -6.73 8.61 -20.21
C GLU A 476 -6.17 9.43 -19.04
N GLY A 477 -6.91 10.46 -18.61
CA GLY A 477 -6.55 11.25 -17.44
C GLY A 477 -6.52 10.41 -16.16
N LEU A 478 -7.39 9.40 -16.04
CA LEU A 478 -7.31 8.43 -14.94
C LEU A 478 -6.03 7.58 -15.03
N ILE A 479 -5.65 7.07 -16.21
CA ILE A 479 -4.40 6.34 -16.43
C ILE A 479 -3.18 7.20 -16.00
N GLU A 480 -3.13 8.47 -16.43
CA GLU A 480 -2.06 9.41 -16.08
C GLU A 480 -1.95 9.71 -14.57
N SER A 481 -3.00 9.41 -13.81
CA SER A 481 -3.10 9.70 -12.38
C SER A 481 -2.89 8.47 -11.49
N LEU A 482 -2.66 7.28 -12.06
CA LEU A 482 -2.47 6.06 -11.29
C LEU A 482 -1.24 6.10 -10.38
N ASP A 483 -0.16 6.80 -10.76
CA ASP A 483 1.01 7.01 -9.90
C ASP A 483 0.64 7.84 -8.65
N TYR A 484 -0.19 8.86 -8.83
CA TYR A 484 -0.70 9.66 -7.71
C TYR A 484 -1.56 8.82 -6.76
N LEU A 485 -2.47 7.99 -7.29
CA LEU A 485 -3.33 7.11 -6.49
C LEU A 485 -2.52 6.04 -5.75
N HIS A 486 -1.52 5.45 -6.42
CA HIS A 486 -0.58 4.51 -5.80
C HIS A 486 0.14 5.16 -4.62
N ASP A 487 0.69 6.36 -4.81
CA ASP A 487 1.40 7.09 -3.75
C ASP A 487 0.48 7.58 -2.63
N LEU A 488 -0.80 7.81 -2.92
CA LEU A 488 -1.83 8.08 -1.91
C LEU A 488 -2.14 6.83 -1.06
N GLY A 489 -1.79 5.64 -1.54
CA GLY A 489 -2.02 4.36 -0.86
C GLY A 489 -3.37 3.73 -1.18
N VAL A 490 -3.94 4.05 -2.34
CA VAL A 490 -5.20 3.47 -2.85
C VAL A 490 -4.97 2.03 -3.31
N ASP A 491 -5.85 1.12 -2.91
CA ASP A 491 -5.82 -0.28 -3.36
C ASP A 491 -6.79 -0.53 -4.52
N ALA A 492 -7.85 0.26 -4.63
CA ALA A 492 -8.84 0.16 -5.70
C ALA A 492 -9.40 1.52 -6.10
N VAL A 493 -9.56 1.73 -7.41
CA VAL A 493 -10.31 2.86 -7.93
C VAL A 493 -11.70 2.39 -8.37
N TRP A 494 -12.73 3.08 -7.88
CA TRP A 494 -14.08 2.99 -8.41
C TRP A 494 -14.25 4.12 -9.42
N THR A 495 -14.45 3.77 -10.70
CA THR A 495 -14.36 4.72 -11.82
C THR A 495 -15.56 5.65 -12.01
N GLY A 496 -16.70 5.38 -11.35
CA GLY A 496 -17.99 5.91 -11.82
C GLY A 496 -18.44 5.29 -13.15
N PRO A 497 -19.61 5.68 -13.68
CA PRO A 497 -20.09 5.24 -14.98
C PRO A 497 -19.36 5.94 -16.13
N PHE A 498 -19.02 5.18 -17.16
CA PHE A 498 -18.38 5.67 -18.39
C PHE A 498 -19.02 5.11 -19.67
N TYR A 499 -20.18 4.48 -19.52
CA TYR A 499 -20.94 3.84 -20.59
C TYR A 499 -21.50 4.85 -21.57
N ARG A 500 -21.82 4.40 -22.79
CA ARG A 500 -22.57 5.21 -23.76
C ARG A 500 -23.83 5.78 -23.13
N SER A 501 -24.00 7.09 -23.18
CA SER A 501 -25.05 7.77 -22.43
C SER A 501 -25.40 9.13 -23.05
N PRO A 502 -26.66 9.57 -22.97
CA PRO A 502 -27.03 10.97 -23.22
C PRO A 502 -26.43 11.96 -22.21
N LEU A 503 -25.88 11.46 -21.10
CA LEU A 503 -25.23 12.20 -20.02
C LEU A 503 -26.19 13.15 -19.28
N LEU A 504 -27.49 12.82 -19.22
CA LEU A 504 -28.46 13.59 -18.43
C LEU A 504 -28.26 13.36 -16.92
N ASP A 505 -27.83 12.16 -16.55
CA ASP A 505 -27.38 11.82 -15.20
C ASP A 505 -25.93 11.32 -15.24
N GLN A 506 -25.11 11.99 -16.05
CA GLN A 506 -23.64 11.85 -16.05
C GLN A 506 -23.15 10.40 -16.25
N GLY A 507 -23.89 9.57 -17.00
CA GLY A 507 -23.52 8.20 -17.33
C GLY A 507 -24.40 7.13 -16.68
N PHE A 508 -25.22 7.48 -15.69
CA PHE A 508 -26.18 6.55 -15.08
C PHE A 508 -27.37 6.25 -16.02
N ASP A 509 -27.69 7.16 -16.94
CA ASP A 509 -28.62 6.95 -18.05
C ASP A 509 -27.97 6.18 -19.21
N VAL A 510 -27.80 4.87 -19.07
CA VAL A 510 -27.05 4.02 -20.03
C VAL A 510 -27.85 3.74 -21.32
N SER A 511 -27.26 4.03 -22.48
CA SER A 511 -27.81 3.77 -23.82
C SER A 511 -27.15 2.59 -24.56
N ASP A 512 -25.94 2.20 -24.16
CA ASP A 512 -25.30 0.92 -24.52
C ASP A 512 -24.33 0.50 -23.40
N TYR A 513 -24.62 -0.64 -22.77
CA TYR A 513 -23.84 -1.20 -21.66
C TYR A 513 -22.47 -1.75 -22.07
N LEU A 514 -22.24 -2.02 -23.36
CA LEU A 514 -21.09 -2.78 -23.85
C LEU A 514 -20.06 -1.90 -24.59
N ASP A 515 -20.20 -0.58 -24.51
CA ASP A 515 -19.26 0.38 -25.09
C ASP A 515 -19.04 1.59 -24.16
N VAL A 516 -17.97 2.32 -24.43
CA VAL A 516 -17.55 3.51 -23.67
C VAL A 516 -18.09 4.77 -24.38
N GLU A 517 -18.58 5.75 -23.61
CA GLU A 517 -18.95 7.06 -24.15
C GLU A 517 -17.72 7.75 -24.75
N PRO A 518 -17.75 8.24 -26.01
CA PRO A 518 -16.58 8.78 -26.69
C PRO A 518 -15.86 9.89 -25.95
N VAL A 519 -16.57 10.65 -25.13
CA VAL A 519 -15.98 11.71 -24.31
C VAL A 519 -15.09 11.15 -23.19
N PHE A 520 -15.32 9.91 -22.75
CA PHE A 520 -14.50 9.21 -21.75
C PHE A 520 -13.44 8.29 -22.36
N GLY A 521 -13.55 7.97 -23.65
CA GLY A 521 -12.54 7.21 -24.39
C GLY A 521 -13.11 6.05 -25.21
N THR A 522 -12.48 4.88 -25.12
CA THR A 522 -12.83 3.69 -25.90
C THR A 522 -12.65 2.42 -25.06
N LEU A 523 -13.18 1.27 -25.52
CA LEU A 523 -12.88 -0.04 -24.91
C LEU A 523 -11.38 -0.33 -24.81
N ALA A 524 -10.60 0.06 -25.82
CA ALA A 524 -9.15 -0.12 -25.78
C ALA A 524 -8.47 0.77 -24.73
N THR A 525 -9.04 1.95 -24.43
CA THR A 525 -8.58 2.79 -23.32
C THR A 525 -8.88 2.13 -21.98
N PHE A 526 -10.06 1.51 -21.82
CA PHE A 526 -10.39 0.74 -20.62
C PHE A 526 -9.45 -0.44 -20.40
N ASP A 527 -9.15 -1.23 -21.44
CA ASP A 527 -8.21 -2.35 -21.33
C ASP A 527 -6.80 -1.88 -20.88
N ARG A 528 -6.36 -0.72 -21.36
CA ARG A 528 -5.11 -0.08 -20.90
C ARG A 528 -5.19 0.38 -19.44
N LEU A 529 -6.32 0.94 -19.02
CA LEU A 529 -6.54 1.33 -17.62
C LEU A 529 -6.39 0.13 -16.68
N VAL A 530 -7.06 -0.98 -16.98
CA VAL A 530 -6.96 -2.21 -16.18
C VAL A 530 -5.50 -2.68 -16.09
N ALA A 531 -4.81 -2.78 -17.23
CA ALA A 531 -3.41 -3.20 -17.26
C ALA A 531 -2.50 -2.27 -16.43
N ALA A 532 -2.59 -0.96 -16.65
CA ALA A 532 -1.76 0.04 -15.97
C ALA A 532 -2.04 0.12 -14.46
N ALA A 533 -3.30 -0.09 -14.04
CA ALA A 533 -3.70 -0.15 -12.64
C ALA A 533 -3.15 -1.42 -11.97
N HIS A 534 -3.30 -2.59 -12.61
CA HIS A 534 -2.77 -3.85 -12.10
C HIS A 534 -1.24 -3.85 -11.99
N GLU A 535 -0.55 -3.20 -12.92
CA GLU A 535 0.90 -2.96 -12.84
C GLU A 535 1.32 -2.20 -11.57
N ARG A 536 0.42 -1.39 -10.99
CA ARG A 536 0.63 -0.65 -9.74
C ARG A 536 -0.01 -1.32 -8.52
N GLY A 537 -0.64 -2.48 -8.71
CA GLY A 537 -1.38 -3.18 -7.65
C GLY A 537 -2.71 -2.51 -7.29
N ILE A 538 -3.23 -1.62 -8.15
CA ILE A 538 -4.53 -0.98 -7.99
C ILE A 538 -5.58 -1.80 -8.72
N ARG A 539 -6.69 -2.09 -8.05
CA ARG A 539 -7.86 -2.79 -8.60
C ARG A 539 -8.82 -1.80 -9.27
N VAL A 540 -9.55 -2.24 -10.30
CA VAL A 540 -10.52 -1.41 -11.01
C VAL A 540 -11.94 -1.91 -10.74
N ILE A 541 -12.75 -1.08 -10.10
CA ILE A 541 -14.18 -1.32 -9.85
C ILE A 541 -14.99 -0.43 -10.79
N VAL A 542 -15.92 -1.02 -11.53
CA VAL A 542 -16.82 -0.29 -12.44
C VAL A 542 -18.21 -0.14 -11.83
N ASP A 543 -18.94 0.91 -12.19
CA ASP A 543 -20.37 0.99 -11.86
C ASP A 543 -21.16 -0.05 -12.63
N TYR A 544 -22.19 -0.63 -12.05
CA TYR A 544 -23.12 -1.53 -12.71
C TYR A 544 -24.53 -1.04 -12.42
N ILE A 545 -25.27 -0.67 -13.47
CA ILE A 545 -26.57 -0.01 -13.38
C ILE A 545 -27.67 -0.95 -13.88
N PRO A 546 -28.11 -1.91 -13.04
CA PRO A 546 -29.10 -2.90 -13.46
C PRO A 546 -30.54 -2.40 -13.39
N ASN A 547 -30.84 -1.32 -12.66
CA ASN A 547 -32.22 -0.93 -12.34
C ASN A 547 -32.98 -0.36 -13.56
N HIS A 548 -32.31 0.44 -14.38
CA HIS A 548 -32.91 1.20 -15.48
C HIS A 548 -31.91 1.35 -16.64
N THR A 549 -32.42 1.78 -17.80
CA THR A 549 -31.60 2.26 -18.93
C THR A 549 -31.96 3.71 -19.24
N SER A 550 -31.26 4.35 -20.19
CA SER A 550 -31.78 5.53 -20.88
C SER A 550 -33.02 5.18 -21.72
N ASP A 551 -33.92 6.13 -21.90
CA ASP A 551 -35.03 6.07 -22.87
C ASP A 551 -34.57 6.02 -24.33
N GLN A 552 -33.31 6.33 -24.60
CA GLN A 552 -32.65 6.17 -25.90
C GLN A 552 -32.05 4.77 -26.09
N HIS A 553 -32.03 3.93 -25.05
CA HIS A 553 -31.52 2.57 -25.15
C HIS A 553 -32.34 1.79 -26.19
N PRO A 554 -31.73 1.03 -27.11
CA PRO A 554 -32.45 0.27 -28.14
C PRO A 554 -33.52 -0.67 -27.57
N TRP A 555 -33.36 -1.12 -26.33
CA TRP A 555 -34.36 -1.91 -25.62
C TRP A 555 -35.64 -1.12 -25.34
N PHE A 556 -35.54 0.10 -24.80
CA PHE A 556 -36.72 0.93 -24.50
C PHE A 556 -37.37 1.42 -25.77
N VAL A 557 -36.58 1.84 -26.77
CA VAL A 557 -37.10 2.26 -28.08
C VAL A 557 -37.94 1.14 -28.72
N ALA A 558 -37.48 -0.11 -28.67
CA ALA A 558 -38.25 -1.26 -29.13
C ALA A 558 -39.50 -1.51 -28.25
N SER A 559 -39.35 -1.51 -26.93
CA SER A 559 -40.44 -1.69 -25.95
C SER A 559 -41.58 -0.67 -26.11
N ARG A 560 -41.24 0.60 -26.38
CA ARG A 560 -42.18 1.71 -26.59
C ARG A 560 -42.82 1.69 -27.99
N SER A 561 -42.25 0.99 -28.96
CA SER A 561 -42.71 1.03 -30.36
C SER A 561 -44.08 0.39 -30.60
N SER A 562 -44.44 -0.63 -29.82
CA SER A 562 -45.70 -1.37 -29.93
C SER A 562 -45.93 -2.23 -28.69
N HIS A 563 -47.20 -2.54 -28.39
CA HIS A 563 -47.58 -3.53 -27.37
C HIS A 563 -47.16 -4.96 -27.74
N ASP A 564 -46.93 -5.23 -29.03
CA ASP A 564 -46.57 -6.56 -29.55
C ASP A 564 -45.06 -6.76 -29.74
N ASP A 565 -44.22 -5.75 -29.45
CA ASP A 565 -42.77 -5.90 -29.59
C ASP A 565 -42.23 -6.94 -28.59
N PRO A 566 -41.29 -7.83 -28.96
CA PRO A 566 -40.72 -8.80 -28.03
C PRO A 566 -40.11 -8.18 -26.76
N LYS A 567 -39.66 -6.92 -26.83
CA LYS A 567 -39.13 -6.17 -25.68
C LYS A 567 -40.19 -5.38 -24.92
N ARG A 568 -41.49 -5.52 -25.23
CA ARG A 568 -42.55 -4.81 -24.49
C ARG A 568 -42.44 -5.05 -22.99
N ASP A 569 -42.31 -6.31 -22.58
CA ASP A 569 -42.19 -6.71 -21.17
C ASP A 569 -40.76 -6.63 -20.62
N TRP A 570 -39.83 -5.94 -21.31
CA TRP A 570 -38.50 -5.67 -20.75
C TRP A 570 -38.52 -4.46 -19.81
N TYR A 571 -39.57 -3.64 -19.84
CA TYR A 571 -39.79 -2.49 -18.98
C TYR A 571 -41.14 -2.59 -18.28
N VAL A 572 -41.34 -1.82 -17.21
CA VAL A 572 -42.56 -1.86 -16.42
C VAL A 572 -43.62 -0.93 -17.00
N TRP A 573 -44.62 -1.50 -17.68
CA TRP A 573 -45.76 -0.80 -18.26
C TRP A 573 -47.07 -1.05 -17.49
N ARG A 574 -47.90 -0.01 -17.34
CA ARG A 574 -49.22 -0.10 -16.69
C ARG A 574 -50.28 0.72 -17.40
N ASP A 575 -51.50 0.20 -17.42
CA ASP A 575 -52.66 0.97 -17.84
C ASP A 575 -52.94 2.12 -16.83
N PRO A 576 -53.55 3.23 -17.28
CA PRO A 576 -54.06 4.25 -16.37
C PRO A 576 -54.99 3.66 -15.31
N ALA A 577 -54.94 4.21 -14.09
CA ALA A 577 -55.89 3.85 -13.04
C ALA A 577 -57.35 4.16 -13.47
N PRO A 578 -58.37 3.51 -12.88
CA PRO A 578 -59.77 3.82 -13.18
C PRO A 578 -60.07 5.31 -13.03
N GLY A 579 -60.37 5.99 -14.14
CA GLY A 579 -60.53 7.45 -14.19
C GLY A 579 -59.42 8.22 -14.92
N GLY A 580 -58.37 7.54 -15.38
CA GLY A 580 -57.32 8.11 -16.24
C GLY A 580 -56.13 8.72 -15.50
N GLY A 581 -55.94 8.41 -14.22
CA GLY A 581 -54.80 8.88 -13.41
C GLY A 581 -53.62 7.91 -13.38
N VAL A 582 -52.56 8.29 -12.66
CA VAL A 582 -51.37 7.44 -12.44
C VAL A 582 -51.75 6.11 -11.76
N PRO A 583 -51.04 5.00 -12.05
CA PRO A 583 -51.35 3.67 -11.54
C PRO A 583 -51.38 3.53 -10.00
N ASN A 584 -50.46 4.19 -9.30
CA ASN A 584 -50.37 4.23 -7.84
C ASN A 584 -49.69 5.53 -7.38
N ASN A 585 -49.53 5.71 -6.07
CA ASN A 585 -49.02 6.94 -5.48
C ASN A 585 -47.49 7.09 -5.46
N TRP A 586 -46.69 6.16 -5.99
CA TRP A 586 -45.24 6.18 -5.85
C TRP A 586 -44.58 7.45 -6.42
N THR A 587 -43.58 7.98 -5.71
CA THR A 587 -42.87 9.22 -6.05
C THR A 587 -41.42 8.96 -6.46
N SER A 588 -40.95 9.66 -7.50
CA SER A 588 -39.59 9.58 -8.02
C SER A 588 -38.59 10.34 -7.12
N GLU A 589 -37.35 9.86 -7.07
CA GLU A 589 -36.24 10.59 -6.45
C GLU A 589 -35.89 11.90 -7.16
N ALA A 590 -36.27 12.07 -8.43
CA ALA A 590 -36.15 13.33 -9.17
C ALA A 590 -37.36 14.27 -8.98
N GLY A 591 -38.28 13.89 -8.09
CA GLY A 591 -39.54 14.54 -7.81
C GLY A 591 -40.66 14.19 -8.80
N GLY A 592 -41.91 14.35 -8.35
CA GLY A 592 -43.08 13.95 -9.13
C GLY A 592 -43.43 12.47 -9.00
N SER A 593 -44.33 11.98 -9.86
CA SER A 593 -44.70 10.55 -9.90
C SER A 593 -43.58 9.73 -10.54
N VAL A 594 -43.45 8.45 -10.17
CA VAL A 594 -42.61 7.48 -10.91
C VAL A 594 -43.24 7.02 -12.24
N TRP A 595 -44.42 7.52 -12.59
CA TRP A 595 -45.16 7.09 -13.77
C TRP A 595 -45.24 8.20 -14.80
N GLU A 596 -44.62 7.99 -15.95
CA GLU A 596 -44.74 8.88 -17.11
C GLU A 596 -45.70 8.30 -18.14
N TYR A 597 -46.60 9.14 -18.66
CA TYR A 597 -47.61 8.72 -19.64
C TYR A 597 -47.04 8.71 -21.06
N ASP A 598 -47.10 7.58 -21.74
CA ASP A 598 -46.74 7.45 -23.14
C ASP A 598 -47.99 7.53 -24.02
N GLU A 599 -48.23 8.70 -24.63
CA GLU A 599 -49.39 8.92 -25.50
C GLU A 599 -49.53 7.89 -26.65
N PRO A 600 -48.46 7.49 -27.36
CA PRO A 600 -48.56 6.51 -28.44
C PRO A 600 -49.10 5.14 -28.01
N THR A 601 -48.73 4.67 -26.82
CA THR A 601 -49.15 3.35 -26.32
C THR A 601 -50.36 3.42 -25.39
N GLY A 602 -50.72 4.62 -24.91
CA GLY A 602 -51.83 4.84 -24.00
C GLY A 602 -51.61 4.29 -22.59
N GLN A 603 -50.36 3.98 -22.23
CA GLN A 603 -49.95 3.38 -20.95
C GLN A 603 -48.92 4.27 -20.26
N TYR A 604 -48.73 4.05 -18.96
CA TYR A 604 -47.64 4.59 -18.19
C TYR A 604 -46.45 3.65 -18.18
N TYR A 605 -45.23 4.18 -18.18
CA TYR A 605 -44.02 3.43 -17.85
C TYR A 605 -43.43 3.92 -16.52
N LEU A 606 -42.77 3.01 -15.80
CA LEU A 606 -42.15 3.32 -14.51
C LEU A 606 -40.73 3.90 -14.69
N HIS A 607 -40.40 4.92 -13.92
CA HIS A 607 -39.06 5.49 -13.77
C HIS A 607 -38.82 5.89 -12.30
N SER A 608 -37.85 5.27 -11.64
CA SER A 608 -37.56 5.57 -10.22
C SER A 608 -36.82 6.90 -10.04
N HIS A 609 -36.13 7.36 -11.09
CA HIS A 609 -35.34 8.60 -11.14
C HIS A 609 -35.89 9.52 -12.24
N LEU A 610 -35.05 9.99 -13.17
CA LEU A 610 -35.48 10.84 -14.28
C LEU A 610 -36.48 10.12 -15.19
N VAL A 611 -37.33 10.90 -15.86
CA VAL A 611 -38.29 10.39 -16.86
C VAL A 611 -37.56 9.67 -18.01
N GLU A 612 -36.36 10.12 -18.32
CA GLU A 612 -35.45 9.55 -19.31
C GLU A 612 -34.72 8.27 -18.82
N GLN A 613 -34.99 7.80 -17.59
CA GLN A 613 -34.45 6.57 -16.99
C GLN A 613 -35.54 5.52 -16.73
N PRO A 614 -36.16 4.93 -17.77
CA PRO A 614 -37.18 3.89 -17.60
C PRO A 614 -36.63 2.62 -16.92
N ASP A 615 -37.36 2.14 -15.92
CA ASP A 615 -36.97 0.99 -15.11
C ASP A 615 -37.19 -0.34 -15.84
N LEU A 616 -36.20 -1.21 -15.71
CA LEU A 616 -36.19 -2.56 -16.28
C LEU A 616 -37.09 -3.51 -15.47
N ASN A 617 -37.81 -4.38 -16.17
CA ASN A 617 -38.60 -5.43 -15.55
C ASN A 617 -37.74 -6.67 -15.25
N TRP A 618 -37.10 -6.69 -14.08
CA TRP A 618 -36.29 -7.83 -13.62
C TRP A 618 -37.06 -9.13 -13.40
N ARG A 619 -38.40 -9.15 -13.47
CA ARG A 619 -39.18 -10.41 -13.48
C ARG A 619 -39.14 -11.11 -14.83
N ASN A 620 -38.77 -10.39 -15.89
CA ASN A 620 -38.55 -10.98 -17.19
C ASN A 620 -37.19 -11.74 -17.21
N PRO A 621 -37.19 -13.06 -17.48
CA PRO A 621 -35.95 -13.84 -17.49
C PRO A 621 -34.96 -13.41 -18.59
N GLU A 622 -35.43 -12.81 -19.68
CA GLU A 622 -34.54 -12.30 -20.75
C GLU A 622 -33.77 -11.06 -20.30
N VAL A 623 -34.43 -10.15 -19.57
CA VAL A 623 -33.79 -8.96 -18.97
C VAL A 623 -32.72 -9.39 -17.99
N ARG A 624 -33.04 -10.34 -17.10
CA ARG A 624 -32.09 -10.92 -16.15
C ARG A 624 -30.86 -11.49 -16.86
N ALA A 625 -31.07 -12.34 -17.86
CA ALA A 625 -29.97 -12.93 -18.61
C ALA A 625 -29.09 -11.85 -19.29
N ALA A 626 -29.70 -10.86 -19.94
CA ALA A 626 -28.99 -9.78 -20.62
C ALA A 626 -28.10 -8.97 -19.65
N LEU A 627 -28.61 -8.64 -18.46
CA LEU A 627 -27.87 -7.87 -17.47
C LEU A 627 -26.73 -8.69 -16.82
N LEU A 628 -26.94 -9.99 -16.57
CA LEU A 628 -25.85 -10.88 -16.14
C LEU A 628 -24.75 -11.01 -17.21
N ASP A 629 -25.10 -10.97 -18.50
CA ASP A 629 -24.12 -10.97 -19.59
C ASP A 629 -23.35 -9.64 -19.70
N VAL A 630 -24.00 -8.51 -19.40
CA VAL A 630 -23.31 -7.21 -19.23
C VAL A 630 -22.26 -7.29 -18.13
N LEU A 631 -22.60 -7.88 -16.99
CA LEU A 631 -21.64 -8.08 -15.90
C LEU A 631 -20.45 -8.94 -16.34
N ARG A 632 -20.70 -10.07 -17.02
CA ARG A 632 -19.62 -10.93 -17.56
C ARG A 632 -18.71 -10.17 -18.51
N PHE A 633 -19.26 -9.35 -19.40
CA PHE A 633 -18.49 -8.59 -20.39
C PHE A 633 -17.39 -7.73 -19.76
N TRP A 634 -17.66 -7.10 -18.61
CA TRP A 634 -16.68 -6.24 -17.92
C TRP A 634 -15.70 -7.06 -17.07
N LEU A 635 -16.16 -8.14 -16.43
CA LEU A 635 -15.30 -9.05 -15.68
C LEU A 635 -14.31 -9.81 -16.61
N ASP A 636 -14.75 -10.19 -17.82
CA ASP A 636 -13.92 -10.78 -18.88
C ASP A 636 -12.78 -9.84 -19.33
N ARG A 637 -12.98 -8.53 -19.19
CA ARG A 637 -11.97 -7.49 -19.48
C ARG A 637 -11.06 -7.17 -18.30
N GLY A 638 -11.23 -7.87 -17.19
CA GLY A 638 -10.35 -7.76 -16.03
C GLY A 638 -10.77 -6.72 -15.00
N ALA A 639 -12.00 -6.21 -15.05
CA ALA A 639 -12.57 -5.49 -13.91
C ALA A 639 -12.51 -6.38 -12.66
N ASP A 640 -12.13 -5.79 -11.53
CA ASP A 640 -11.92 -6.50 -10.27
C ASP A 640 -13.15 -6.52 -9.38
N GLY A 641 -14.24 -5.89 -9.82
CA GLY A 641 -15.51 -5.89 -9.15
C GLY A 641 -16.46 -4.83 -9.73
N VAL A 642 -17.63 -4.75 -9.12
CA VAL A 642 -18.68 -3.80 -9.51
C VAL A 642 -19.27 -3.10 -8.29
N ARG A 643 -19.63 -1.83 -8.45
CA ARG A 643 -20.57 -1.13 -7.57
C ARG A 643 -21.95 -1.17 -8.22
N ILE A 644 -22.91 -1.79 -7.56
CA ILE A 644 -24.27 -1.99 -8.01
C ILE A 644 -25.08 -0.76 -7.59
N ASP A 645 -25.42 0.06 -8.58
CA ASP A 645 -26.23 1.26 -8.43
C ASP A 645 -27.64 0.92 -7.95
N VAL A 646 -28.13 1.70 -6.99
CA VAL A 646 -29.48 1.62 -6.40
C VAL A 646 -29.96 0.18 -6.14
N ALA A 647 -29.07 -0.66 -5.61
CA ALA A 647 -29.30 -2.10 -5.44
C ALA A 647 -30.60 -2.42 -4.68
N HIS A 648 -31.00 -1.54 -3.76
CA HIS A 648 -32.23 -1.65 -2.98
C HIS A 648 -33.51 -1.42 -3.81
N MET A 649 -33.45 -0.74 -4.97
CA MET A 649 -34.59 -0.45 -5.85
C MET A 649 -34.83 -1.48 -6.96
N LEU A 650 -33.98 -2.50 -7.06
CA LEU A 650 -33.98 -3.44 -8.18
C LEU A 650 -35.35 -4.10 -8.43
N MET A 651 -36.01 -4.54 -7.35
CA MET A 651 -37.32 -5.20 -7.40
C MET A 651 -38.38 -4.41 -6.65
N LYS A 652 -39.52 -4.26 -7.32
CA LYS A 652 -40.73 -3.57 -6.83
C LYS A 652 -41.81 -4.59 -6.45
N ASP A 653 -42.82 -4.14 -5.70
CA ASP A 653 -44.02 -4.90 -5.37
C ASP A 653 -44.79 -5.30 -6.64
N PRO A 654 -44.99 -6.62 -6.91
CA PRO A 654 -45.68 -7.07 -8.11
C PRO A 654 -47.19 -6.74 -8.11
N GLU A 655 -47.75 -6.38 -6.95
CA GLU A 655 -49.14 -5.92 -6.83
C GLU A 655 -49.28 -4.41 -7.05
N PHE A 656 -48.17 -3.66 -7.16
CA PHE A 656 -48.15 -2.20 -7.37
C PHE A 656 -48.98 -1.42 -6.35
N ARG A 657 -49.01 -1.87 -5.09
CA ARG A 657 -49.77 -1.22 -4.02
C ARG A 657 -49.21 0.16 -3.70
N ASP A 658 -50.10 1.07 -3.32
CA ASP A 658 -49.72 2.40 -2.83
C ASP A 658 -48.80 2.31 -1.60
N ASN A 659 -47.78 3.15 -1.56
CA ASN A 659 -46.96 3.36 -0.36
C ASN A 659 -47.78 4.04 0.75
N PRO A 660 -47.58 3.66 2.03
CA PRO A 660 -48.14 4.38 3.17
C PRO A 660 -47.57 5.80 3.32
N GLU A 661 -48.33 6.71 3.94
CA GLU A 661 -47.82 8.03 4.33
C GLU A 661 -46.75 7.92 5.44
N ALA A 662 -45.72 8.76 5.37
CA ALA A 662 -44.69 8.92 6.41
C ALA A 662 -45.20 9.79 7.58
N PRO A 663 -45.34 9.25 8.81
CA PRO A 663 -45.85 10.02 9.94
C PRO A 663 -44.90 11.17 10.32
N GLY A 664 -45.30 12.42 10.03
CA GLY A 664 -44.51 13.62 10.33
C GLY A 664 -43.59 14.11 9.19
N GLY A 665 -43.59 13.41 8.05
CA GLY A 665 -42.59 13.57 6.98
C GLY A 665 -41.25 12.95 7.40
N ASN A 666 -40.51 12.37 6.46
CA ASN A 666 -39.17 11.89 6.73
C ASN A 666 -38.24 13.10 7.04
N HIS A 667 -37.46 13.00 8.12
CA HIS A 667 -36.65 14.12 8.65
C HIS A 667 -35.20 14.12 8.16
N ASN A 668 -34.85 13.22 7.24
CA ASN A 668 -33.54 13.27 6.62
C ASN A 668 -33.45 14.51 5.72
N GLU A 669 -32.53 15.44 6.01
CA GLU A 669 -32.35 16.68 5.23
C GLU A 669 -32.08 16.40 3.74
N PHE A 670 -31.63 15.18 3.42
CA PHE A 670 -31.36 14.74 2.06
C PHE A 670 -32.58 14.17 1.32
N ASP A 671 -33.54 13.55 2.01
CA ASP A 671 -34.80 13.10 1.40
C ASP A 671 -35.75 14.29 1.12
N LEU A 672 -35.38 15.47 1.62
CA LEU A 672 -36.01 16.76 1.31
C LEU A 672 -35.48 17.40 0.01
N GLN A 673 -34.59 16.73 -0.74
CA GLN A 673 -34.18 17.20 -2.08
C GLN A 673 -35.39 17.40 -3.00
N HIS A 674 -36.47 16.62 -2.80
CA HIS A 674 -37.76 16.87 -3.41
C HIS A 674 -38.91 16.82 -2.38
N PRO A 675 -39.85 17.79 -2.40
CA PRO A 675 -40.86 17.95 -1.34
C PRO A 675 -41.79 16.75 -1.13
N ASP A 676 -42.06 15.99 -2.20
CA ASP A 676 -43.06 14.93 -2.20
C ASP A 676 -42.49 13.56 -1.80
N PHE A 677 -41.17 13.35 -1.97
CA PHE A 677 -40.52 12.06 -1.73
C PHE A 677 -40.57 11.68 -0.25
N GLY A 678 -40.13 12.59 0.64
CA GLY A 678 -40.19 12.39 2.08
C GLY A 678 -41.60 12.28 2.69
N THR A 679 -42.67 12.33 1.89
CA THR A 679 -44.06 12.15 2.37
C THR A 679 -44.50 10.69 2.47
N GLN A 680 -43.69 9.75 1.97
CA GLN A 680 -44.04 8.33 1.89
C GLN A 680 -43.09 7.44 2.69
N LEU A 681 -43.63 6.33 3.23
CA LEU A 681 -42.82 5.19 3.64
C LEU A 681 -42.62 4.30 2.42
N HIS A 682 -41.40 4.29 1.88
CA HIS A 682 -41.06 3.58 0.66
C HIS A 682 -40.91 2.07 0.88
N VAL A 683 -42.04 1.36 0.96
CA VAL A 683 -42.09 -0.08 1.31
C VAL A 683 -42.54 -0.98 0.16
N HIS A 684 -43.13 -0.42 -0.90
CA HIS A 684 -43.65 -1.18 -2.05
C HIS A 684 -42.91 -0.84 -3.35
N ASP A 685 -42.30 0.33 -3.45
CA ASP A 685 -41.50 0.79 -4.59
C ASP A 685 -40.02 0.38 -4.51
N ARG A 686 -39.56 -0.14 -3.36
CA ARG A 686 -38.18 -0.62 -3.17
C ARG A 686 -38.11 -1.76 -2.15
N ARG A 687 -36.93 -2.40 -2.08
CA ARG A 687 -36.58 -3.45 -1.11
C ARG A 687 -37.58 -4.61 -1.06
N HIS A 688 -38.20 -4.95 -2.20
CA HIS A 688 -39.04 -6.14 -2.26
C HIS A 688 -38.18 -7.40 -1.97
N PRO A 689 -38.69 -8.45 -1.29
CA PRO A 689 -37.90 -9.65 -0.97
C PRO A 689 -37.21 -10.32 -2.18
N ASP A 690 -37.80 -10.19 -3.38
CA ASP A 690 -37.20 -10.70 -4.62
C ASP A 690 -35.87 -10.00 -4.98
N THR A 691 -35.59 -8.79 -4.46
CA THR A 691 -34.31 -8.08 -4.65
C THR A 691 -33.14 -8.95 -4.21
N PHE A 692 -33.28 -9.68 -3.10
CA PHE A 692 -32.20 -10.50 -2.55
C PHE A 692 -31.88 -11.71 -3.46
N ALA A 693 -32.88 -12.29 -4.13
CA ALA A 693 -32.65 -13.32 -5.16
C ALA A 693 -31.95 -12.71 -6.39
N ALA A 694 -32.40 -11.51 -6.79
CA ALA A 694 -31.73 -10.59 -7.70
C ALA A 694 -30.20 -10.55 -7.53
N LEU A 695 -29.81 -10.08 -6.35
CA LEU A 695 -28.43 -9.84 -5.96
C LEU A 695 -27.63 -11.13 -5.81
N ALA A 696 -28.25 -12.24 -5.37
CA ALA A 696 -27.58 -13.53 -5.28
C ALA A 696 -27.14 -14.06 -6.66
N GLU A 697 -27.91 -13.78 -7.73
CA GLU A 697 -27.51 -14.14 -9.10
C GLU A 697 -26.34 -13.28 -9.60
N ILE A 698 -26.37 -11.97 -9.33
CA ILE A 698 -25.24 -11.08 -9.61
C ILE A 698 -23.99 -11.56 -8.87
N ARG A 699 -24.14 -11.96 -7.60
CA ARG A 699 -23.05 -12.53 -6.80
C ARG A 699 -22.49 -13.80 -7.41
N ALA A 700 -23.35 -14.70 -7.88
CA ALA A 700 -22.93 -15.97 -8.47
C ALA A 700 -22.07 -15.74 -9.72
N VAL A 701 -22.39 -14.75 -10.56
CA VAL A 701 -21.57 -14.38 -11.71
C VAL A 701 -20.20 -13.90 -11.28
N ALA A 702 -20.09 -13.05 -10.27
CA ALA A 702 -18.78 -12.61 -9.75
C ALA A 702 -17.93 -13.80 -9.25
N GLU A 703 -18.57 -14.84 -8.73
CA GLU A 703 -17.96 -16.09 -8.25
C GLU A 703 -17.43 -17.00 -9.37
N GLU A 704 -17.89 -16.81 -10.62
CA GLU A 704 -17.37 -17.53 -11.79
C GLU A 704 -15.91 -17.16 -12.10
N TYR A 705 -15.43 -16.02 -11.58
CA TYR A 705 -14.12 -15.46 -11.87
C TYR A 705 -13.19 -15.58 -10.65
N PRO A 706 -11.92 -16.02 -10.84
CA PRO A 706 -10.93 -15.95 -9.78
C PRO A 706 -10.55 -14.50 -9.50
N GLY A 707 -9.94 -14.21 -8.35
CA GLY A 707 -9.47 -12.85 -8.07
C GLY A 707 -10.20 -12.10 -6.97
N GLY A 708 -11.22 -12.70 -6.35
CA GLY A 708 -12.11 -12.02 -5.42
C GLY A 708 -12.87 -10.88 -6.07
N ARG A 709 -13.67 -11.14 -7.12
CA ARG A 709 -14.45 -10.10 -7.82
C ARG A 709 -15.47 -9.48 -6.87
N VAL A 710 -15.18 -8.26 -6.41
CA VAL A 710 -15.95 -7.63 -5.33
C VAL A 710 -17.30 -7.12 -5.87
N THR A 711 -18.34 -7.22 -5.03
CA THR A 711 -19.67 -6.66 -5.32
C THR A 711 -20.02 -5.68 -4.21
N ILE A 712 -20.11 -4.40 -4.57
CA ILE A 712 -20.46 -3.31 -3.66
C ILE A 712 -21.92 -2.93 -3.94
N ALA A 713 -22.84 -3.14 -3.01
CA ALA A 713 -24.26 -2.82 -3.24
C ALA A 713 -24.61 -1.47 -2.62
N GLU A 714 -25.06 -0.50 -3.40
CA GLU A 714 -25.49 0.79 -2.84
C GLU A 714 -26.83 0.68 -2.12
N ILE A 715 -26.82 1.07 -0.83
CA ILE A 715 -27.98 1.01 0.04
C ILE A 715 -28.24 2.40 0.64
N GLU A 716 -29.48 2.89 0.47
CA GLU A 716 -29.98 4.08 1.15
C GLU A 716 -29.89 3.97 2.69
N ALA A 717 -30.12 5.07 3.39
CA ALA A 717 -30.09 5.07 4.84
C ALA A 717 -31.28 4.28 5.43
N MET A 718 -31.01 3.10 6.00
CA MET A 718 -32.03 2.21 6.59
C MET A 718 -31.54 1.55 7.88
N PRO A 719 -32.43 0.99 8.74
CA PRO A 719 -32.04 0.29 9.96
C PRO A 719 -30.92 -0.73 9.74
N TRP A 720 -29.98 -0.85 10.69
CA TRP A 720 -28.84 -1.76 10.56
C TRP A 720 -29.26 -3.24 10.41
N SER A 721 -30.41 -3.63 11.00
CA SER A 721 -31.02 -4.95 10.80
C SER A 721 -31.35 -5.21 9.34
N ASP A 722 -31.90 -4.19 8.68
CA ASP A 722 -32.43 -4.28 7.33
C ASP A 722 -31.29 -4.22 6.30
N TRP A 723 -30.24 -3.45 6.62
CA TRP A 723 -28.98 -3.41 5.89
C TRP A 723 -28.21 -4.74 5.99
N ALA A 724 -28.25 -5.42 7.13
CA ALA A 724 -27.55 -6.70 7.30
C ALA A 724 -28.09 -7.82 6.39
N GLU A 725 -29.35 -7.74 5.95
CA GLU A 725 -29.96 -8.72 5.04
C GLU A 725 -29.26 -8.80 3.67
N TYR A 726 -28.58 -7.74 3.23
CA TYR A 726 -27.84 -7.76 1.97
C TYR A 726 -26.62 -8.70 2.01
N TYR A 727 -26.02 -8.94 3.18
CA TYR A 727 -25.03 -9.99 3.34
C TYR A 727 -25.64 -11.39 3.22
N ALA A 728 -26.90 -11.58 3.64
CA ALA A 728 -27.60 -12.84 3.48
C ALA A 728 -27.87 -13.18 2.00
N ALA A 729 -27.94 -12.15 1.13
CA ALA A 729 -27.95 -12.29 -0.33
C ALA A 729 -26.56 -12.56 -0.95
N GLY A 730 -25.51 -12.67 -0.12
CA GLY A 730 -24.15 -12.99 -0.55
C GLY A 730 -23.31 -11.77 -0.98
N MET A 731 -23.81 -10.54 -0.82
CA MET A 731 -23.04 -9.34 -1.17
C MET A 731 -21.77 -9.22 -0.31
N HIS A 732 -20.65 -8.90 -0.97
CA HIS A 732 -19.38 -8.64 -0.27
C HIS A 732 -19.44 -7.37 0.59
N LEU A 733 -19.91 -6.26 0.01
CA LEU A 733 -19.85 -4.93 0.63
C LEU A 733 -21.15 -4.14 0.38
N PRO A 734 -22.21 -4.33 1.18
CA PRO A 734 -23.35 -3.42 1.21
C PRO A 734 -22.91 -2.03 1.69
N PHE A 735 -22.93 -1.03 0.81
CA PHE A 735 -22.48 0.35 1.05
C PHE A 735 -23.60 1.19 1.67
N PRO A 736 -23.49 1.58 2.96
CA PRO A 736 -24.58 2.26 3.66
C PRO A 736 -24.44 3.78 3.61
N PHE A 737 -25.51 4.46 3.20
CA PHE A 737 -25.57 5.94 3.25
C PHE A 737 -25.76 6.49 4.67
N ARG A 738 -26.24 5.67 5.61
CA ARG A 738 -26.57 6.10 6.99
C ARG A 738 -25.45 6.86 7.70
N LEU A 739 -24.19 6.47 7.52
CA LEU A 739 -23.05 7.18 8.14
C LEU A 739 -22.76 8.55 7.50
N LEU A 740 -23.09 8.73 6.21
CA LEU A 740 -22.97 10.03 5.52
C LEU A 740 -23.92 11.08 6.11
N GLU A 741 -25.01 10.63 6.73
CA GLU A 741 -26.10 11.46 7.24
C GLU A 741 -26.08 11.58 8.77
N THR A 742 -25.18 10.86 9.42
CA THR A 742 -25.02 10.89 10.86
C THR A 742 -24.46 12.24 11.29
N HIS A 743 -25.10 12.87 12.27
CA HIS A 743 -24.64 14.13 12.82
C HIS A 743 -23.26 13.97 13.46
N TRP A 744 -22.36 14.95 13.24
CA TRP A 744 -20.97 14.91 13.69
C TRP A 744 -20.82 15.12 15.21
N ARG A 745 -21.14 14.09 15.99
CA ARG A 745 -21.05 14.06 17.45
C ARG A 745 -20.52 12.72 17.96
N ALA A 746 -19.72 12.74 19.01
CA ALA A 746 -19.03 11.55 19.51
C ALA A 746 -19.97 10.43 19.99
N ASP A 747 -21.07 10.79 20.65
CA ASP A 747 -22.07 9.86 21.16
C ASP A 747 -22.88 9.21 20.03
N LEU A 748 -23.30 10.00 19.03
CA LEU A 748 -24.05 9.52 17.88
C LEU A 748 -23.19 8.64 16.97
N LEU A 749 -21.97 9.08 16.62
CA LEU A 749 -21.06 8.28 15.81
C LEU A 749 -20.70 6.96 16.49
N ARG A 750 -20.47 6.97 17.82
CA ARG A 750 -20.26 5.73 18.58
C ARG A 750 -21.46 4.80 18.44
N SER A 751 -22.67 5.30 18.70
CA SER A 751 -23.89 4.50 18.64
C SER A 751 -24.11 3.89 17.25
N GLU A 752 -23.89 4.67 16.19
CA GLU A 752 -24.04 4.20 14.82
C GLU A 752 -22.97 3.17 14.44
N LEU A 753 -21.73 3.38 14.85
CA LEU A 753 -20.65 2.42 14.61
C LEU A 753 -20.84 1.13 15.41
N GLU A 754 -21.19 1.21 16.69
CA GLU A 754 -21.52 0.03 17.51
C GLU A 754 -22.70 -0.74 16.91
N GLY A 755 -23.73 -0.03 16.41
CA GLY A 755 -24.86 -0.62 15.68
C GLY A 755 -24.43 -1.32 14.39
N LEU A 756 -23.60 -0.67 13.57
CA LEU A 756 -23.02 -1.25 12.35
C LEU A 756 -22.29 -2.56 12.66
N TYR A 757 -21.37 -2.56 13.62
CA TYR A 757 -20.58 -3.74 13.95
C TYR A 757 -21.41 -4.84 14.62
N ALA A 758 -22.42 -4.50 15.41
CA ALA A 758 -23.35 -5.47 16.00
C ALA A 758 -24.26 -6.14 14.97
N ALA A 759 -24.55 -5.46 13.85
CA ALA A 759 -25.39 -5.99 12.78
C ALA A 759 -24.62 -6.86 11.77
N LEU A 760 -23.28 -6.84 11.77
CA LEU A 760 -22.47 -7.65 10.87
C LEU A 760 -22.64 -9.15 11.19
N PRO A 761 -22.96 -9.99 10.19
CA PRO A 761 -22.88 -11.44 10.33
C PRO A 761 -21.44 -11.90 10.61
N ASP A 762 -21.29 -13.10 11.19
CA ASP A 762 -19.98 -13.71 11.42
C ASP A 762 -19.17 -13.80 10.12
N GLY A 763 -17.97 -13.24 10.14
CA GLY A 763 -17.09 -13.21 8.97
C GLY A 763 -17.49 -12.21 7.89
N ALA A 764 -18.51 -11.37 8.06
CA ALA A 764 -18.79 -10.23 7.17
C ALA A 764 -17.78 -9.08 7.39
N TRP A 765 -17.75 -8.12 6.47
CA TRP A 765 -16.86 -6.96 6.55
C TRP A 765 -17.51 -5.73 5.90
N PRO A 766 -17.55 -4.56 6.58
CA PRO A 766 -18.24 -3.39 6.06
C PRO A 766 -17.37 -2.52 5.14
N ILE A 767 -18.01 -1.78 4.25
CA ILE A 767 -17.44 -0.59 3.57
C ILE A 767 -18.02 0.66 4.23
N VAL A 768 -17.21 1.71 4.38
CA VAL A 768 -17.63 2.98 4.99
C VAL A 768 -17.14 4.14 4.14
N ALA A 769 -18.01 5.10 3.89
CA ALA A 769 -17.67 6.41 3.34
C ALA A 769 -18.15 7.52 4.28
N LEU A 770 -17.44 8.65 4.25
CA LEU A 770 -17.87 9.89 4.90
C LEU A 770 -18.24 10.98 3.89
N GLY A 771 -17.96 10.80 2.60
CA GLY A 771 -18.38 11.66 1.49
C GLY A 771 -18.54 10.82 0.22
N ASN A 772 -19.33 11.30 -0.75
CA ASN A 772 -19.52 10.71 -2.08
C ASN A 772 -19.98 11.80 -3.08
N HIS A 773 -20.18 11.44 -4.34
CA HIS A 773 -20.59 12.36 -5.41
C HIS A 773 -22.04 12.89 -5.31
N ASP A 774 -22.86 12.43 -4.37
CA ASP A 774 -24.26 12.85 -4.18
C ASP A 774 -24.48 13.75 -2.97
N ARG A 775 -23.45 13.92 -2.14
CA ARG A 775 -23.51 14.67 -0.89
C ARG A 775 -22.52 15.83 -0.91
N ALA A 776 -22.86 16.90 -0.20
CA ALA A 776 -21.95 18.02 0.01
C ALA A 776 -20.61 17.53 0.57
N ARG A 777 -19.50 18.13 0.10
CA ARG A 777 -18.15 17.69 0.48
C ARG A 777 -17.93 17.71 1.99
N LEU A 778 -17.11 16.78 2.47
CA LEU A 778 -16.84 16.58 3.89
C LEU A 778 -16.34 17.88 4.56
N ALA A 779 -15.41 18.58 3.91
CA ALA A 779 -14.85 19.83 4.41
C ALA A 779 -15.87 20.99 4.42
N THR A 780 -16.90 20.97 3.55
CA THR A 780 -18.01 21.93 3.63
C THR A 780 -18.83 21.70 4.88
N ARG A 781 -19.20 20.44 5.15
CA ARG A 781 -20.12 20.09 6.23
C ARG A 781 -19.48 20.24 7.61
N LEU A 782 -18.19 19.90 7.73
CA LEU A 782 -17.49 19.83 9.01
C LEU A 782 -16.52 21.00 9.25
N GLY A 783 -16.09 21.68 8.18
CA GLY A 783 -14.99 22.62 8.20
C GLY A 783 -13.61 21.94 8.13
N PRO A 784 -12.54 22.71 7.77
CA PRO A 784 -11.22 22.13 7.46
C PRO A 784 -10.57 21.36 8.62
N ALA A 785 -10.75 21.83 9.87
CA ALA A 785 -10.13 21.19 11.03
C ALA A 785 -10.76 19.83 11.36
N GLN A 786 -12.09 19.76 11.40
CA GLN A 786 -12.80 18.50 11.67
C GLN A 786 -12.75 17.53 10.48
N ALA A 787 -12.58 18.01 9.24
CA ALA A 787 -12.28 17.13 8.10
C ALA A 787 -10.99 16.31 8.31
N ARG A 788 -9.98 16.86 9.01
CA ARG A 788 -8.76 16.11 9.37
C ARG A 788 -9.06 15.00 10.38
N VAL A 789 -9.91 15.28 11.36
CA VAL A 789 -10.39 14.28 12.33
C VAL A 789 -11.17 13.18 11.62
N ALA A 790 -12.01 13.54 10.65
CA ALA A 790 -12.77 12.61 9.84
C ALA A 790 -11.90 11.70 8.96
N ALA A 791 -10.79 12.23 8.42
CA ALA A 791 -9.78 11.42 7.72
C ALA A 791 -9.20 10.32 8.64
N VAL A 792 -8.85 10.67 9.88
CA VAL A 792 -8.36 9.68 10.87
C VAL A 792 -9.43 8.64 11.18
N LEU A 793 -10.68 9.05 11.39
CA LEU A 793 -11.80 8.13 11.61
C LEU A 793 -11.92 7.13 10.45
N LEU A 794 -12.12 7.62 9.23
CA LEU A 794 -12.36 6.81 8.04
C LEU A 794 -11.24 5.77 7.83
N ILE A 795 -9.98 6.19 7.87
CA ILE A 795 -8.84 5.31 7.58
C ILE A 795 -8.55 4.31 8.71
N THR A 796 -9.00 4.55 9.95
CA THR A 796 -8.67 3.67 11.10
C THR A 796 -9.81 2.80 11.59
N LEU A 797 -11.00 2.86 10.98
CA LEU A 797 -12.11 1.93 11.25
C LEU A 797 -11.80 0.50 10.77
N ALA A 798 -12.46 -0.48 11.39
CA ALA A 798 -12.48 -1.89 10.96
C ALA A 798 -13.44 -2.09 9.78
N ALA A 799 -13.18 -1.36 8.71
CA ALA A 799 -13.97 -1.33 7.49
C ALA A 799 -13.04 -1.16 6.28
N THR A 800 -13.58 -1.32 5.09
CA THR A 800 -12.98 -0.85 3.84
C THR A 800 -13.34 0.64 3.69
N PRO A 801 -12.40 1.60 3.85
CA PRO A 801 -12.69 3.01 3.63
C PRO A 801 -12.89 3.30 2.13
N CYS A 802 -13.93 4.08 1.82
CA CYS A 802 -14.18 4.63 0.49
C CYS A 802 -14.06 6.17 0.56
N LEU A 803 -13.11 6.72 -0.20
CA LEU A 803 -12.79 8.15 -0.23
C LEU A 803 -13.31 8.76 -1.52
N LEU A 804 -14.04 9.87 -1.43
CA LEU A 804 -14.37 10.70 -2.58
C LEU A 804 -13.14 11.47 -3.07
N TYR A 805 -12.97 11.60 -4.38
CA TYR A 805 -11.89 12.41 -4.94
C TYR A 805 -11.85 13.84 -4.36
N ALA A 806 -10.63 14.35 -4.16
CA ALA A 806 -10.30 15.65 -3.58
C ALA A 806 -10.65 15.83 -2.09
N ASP A 807 -11.28 14.87 -1.41
CA ASP A 807 -11.41 14.92 0.06
C ASP A 807 -10.04 14.85 0.75
N GLU A 808 -9.06 14.21 0.11
CA GLU A 808 -7.66 14.20 0.51
C GLU A 808 -6.97 15.56 0.41
N LEU A 809 -7.54 16.50 -0.35
CA LEU A 809 -7.11 17.89 -0.38
C LEU A 809 -7.85 18.75 0.64
N GLY A 810 -8.91 18.22 1.27
CA GLY A 810 -9.82 19.01 2.09
C GLY A 810 -10.66 19.97 1.24
N MET A 811 -10.97 19.60 0.01
CA MET A 811 -11.75 20.43 -0.91
C MET A 811 -13.17 20.64 -0.37
N THR A 812 -13.62 21.90 -0.39
CA THR A 812 -15.00 22.29 -0.11
C THR A 812 -15.80 22.36 -1.40
N ASP A 813 -17.13 22.36 -1.29
CA ASP A 813 -18.02 22.58 -2.43
C ASP A 813 -17.67 23.90 -3.11
N GLN A 814 -17.63 23.87 -4.44
CA GLN A 814 -17.28 25.04 -5.22
C GLN A 814 -18.54 25.69 -5.81
N PRO A 815 -18.59 27.02 -5.91
CA PRO A 815 -19.75 27.70 -6.46
C PRO A 815 -19.88 27.41 -7.96
N VAL A 816 -20.98 26.79 -8.36
CA VAL A 816 -21.35 26.56 -9.76
C VAL A 816 -22.52 27.48 -10.14
N PRO A 817 -22.32 28.45 -11.07
CA PRO A 817 -23.40 29.30 -11.55
C PRO A 817 -24.53 28.47 -12.16
N VAL A 818 -25.79 28.87 -11.96
CA VAL A 818 -26.98 28.12 -12.41
C VAL A 818 -26.93 27.82 -13.91
N GLU A 819 -26.45 28.76 -14.72
CA GLU A 819 -26.29 28.61 -16.17
C GLU A 819 -25.19 27.62 -16.58
N ARG A 820 -24.29 27.25 -15.66
CA ARG A 820 -23.20 26.26 -15.84
C ARG A 820 -23.51 24.92 -15.18
N GLN A 821 -24.57 24.81 -14.37
CA GLN A 821 -24.97 23.54 -13.75
C GLN A 821 -25.30 22.50 -14.82
N ARG A 822 -24.84 21.27 -14.61
CA ARG A 822 -25.00 20.11 -15.49
C ARG A 822 -25.90 19.04 -14.88
N ASP A 823 -26.06 19.03 -13.56
CA ASP A 823 -26.97 18.13 -12.87
C ASP A 823 -28.42 18.38 -13.27
N TYR A 824 -29.00 17.45 -14.02
CA TYR A 824 -30.36 17.59 -14.53
C TYR A 824 -31.42 17.43 -13.43
N PHE A 825 -31.13 16.70 -12.35
CA PHE A 825 -32.01 16.59 -11.17
C PHE A 825 -32.37 17.96 -10.57
N ALA A 826 -31.43 18.90 -10.58
CA ALA A 826 -31.67 20.26 -10.07
C ALA A 826 -32.69 21.06 -10.88
N ARG A 827 -32.91 20.65 -12.13
CA ARG A 827 -33.77 21.36 -13.09
C ARG A 827 -35.20 20.82 -13.07
N THR A 828 -35.42 19.66 -12.45
CA THR A 828 -36.73 19.03 -12.29
C THR A 828 -37.29 19.32 -10.90
N HIS A 829 -38.61 19.55 -10.80
CA HIS A 829 -39.39 19.56 -9.55
C HIS A 829 -38.78 20.30 -8.33
N GLY A 830 -38.03 21.38 -8.55
CA GLY A 830 -37.43 22.20 -7.48
C GLY A 830 -36.20 21.57 -6.79
N GLY A 831 -35.52 20.63 -7.44
CA GLY A 831 -34.35 19.92 -6.91
C GLY A 831 -33.14 20.82 -6.64
N VAL A 832 -32.17 20.28 -5.87
CA VAL A 832 -30.91 20.96 -5.53
C VAL A 832 -29.77 20.30 -6.32
N SER A 833 -28.94 21.12 -6.97
CA SER A 833 -27.79 20.62 -7.76
C SER A 833 -26.69 20.02 -6.89
N ARG A 834 -26.22 18.85 -7.31
CA ARG A 834 -25.04 18.14 -6.77
C ARG A 834 -23.72 18.65 -7.36
N ASP A 835 -23.76 19.45 -8.44
CA ASP A 835 -22.57 19.97 -9.14
C ASP A 835 -21.53 20.68 -8.25
N PRO A 836 -21.89 21.42 -7.19
CA PRO A 836 -20.90 22.04 -6.30
C PRO A 836 -19.89 21.05 -5.70
N SER A 837 -20.33 19.82 -5.45
CA SER A 837 -19.48 18.72 -4.95
C SER A 837 -18.70 18.01 -6.07
N ARG A 838 -19.09 18.20 -7.34
CA ARG A 838 -18.56 17.49 -8.52
C ARG A 838 -17.59 18.31 -9.36
N THR A 839 -17.11 19.45 -8.87
CA THR A 839 -16.20 20.33 -9.65
C THR A 839 -14.79 19.73 -9.84
N PRO A 840 -14.04 20.15 -10.89
CA PRO A 840 -12.80 19.46 -11.26
C PRO A 840 -11.69 19.50 -10.21
N MET A 841 -10.91 18.41 -10.14
CA MET A 841 -9.78 18.19 -9.24
C MET A 841 -8.63 19.18 -9.52
N PRO A 842 -8.14 19.91 -8.50
CA PRO A 842 -7.00 20.82 -8.68
C PRO A 842 -5.66 20.09 -8.51
N TRP A 843 -4.95 19.86 -9.62
CA TRP A 843 -3.63 19.22 -9.66
C TRP A 843 -2.47 20.20 -9.42
N THR A 844 -2.55 21.40 -9.98
CA THR A 844 -1.49 22.43 -9.93
C THR A 844 -2.09 23.83 -9.79
N ASP A 845 -1.26 24.87 -9.70
CA ASP A 845 -1.65 26.28 -9.76
C ASP A 845 -1.69 26.84 -11.21
N GLY A 846 -1.58 25.96 -12.22
CA GLY A 846 -1.60 26.32 -13.63
C GLY A 846 -3.00 26.57 -14.19
N VAL A 847 -3.08 26.63 -15.53
CA VAL A 847 -4.35 26.79 -16.28
C VAL A 847 -5.36 25.75 -15.82
N ASN A 848 -6.56 26.20 -15.45
CA ASN A 848 -7.65 25.37 -14.91
C ASN A 848 -7.20 24.42 -13.78
N GLY A 849 -6.28 24.86 -12.91
CA GLY A 849 -5.76 24.03 -11.83
C GLY A 849 -5.00 22.79 -12.31
N GLY A 850 -4.52 22.74 -13.55
CA GLY A 850 -3.91 21.56 -14.15
C GLY A 850 -4.88 20.41 -14.47
N PHE A 851 -6.20 20.62 -14.33
CA PHE A 851 -7.21 19.63 -14.70
C PHE A 851 -7.30 19.42 -16.22
N SER A 852 -7.32 20.51 -16.98
CA SER A 852 -7.50 20.51 -18.43
C SER A 852 -6.78 21.69 -19.09
N PRO A 853 -6.17 21.53 -20.27
CA PRO A 853 -5.65 22.62 -21.08
C PRO A 853 -6.73 23.40 -21.86
N ALA A 854 -7.99 22.95 -21.88
CA ALA A 854 -9.07 23.57 -22.63
C ALA A 854 -9.39 25.00 -22.15
N ALA A 855 -10.13 25.76 -22.94
CA ALA A 855 -10.64 27.06 -22.47
C ALA A 855 -11.62 26.85 -21.30
N GLU A 856 -11.60 27.75 -20.29
CA GLU A 856 -12.50 27.65 -19.11
C GLU A 856 -13.99 27.56 -19.48
N SER A 857 -14.38 28.17 -20.60
CA SER A 857 -15.74 28.12 -21.14
C SER A 857 -16.13 26.76 -21.73
N ALA A 858 -15.14 25.95 -22.11
CA ALA A 858 -15.32 24.59 -22.62
C ALA A 858 -15.37 23.54 -21.50
N LEU A 859 -14.88 23.88 -20.30
CA LEU A 859 -14.94 22.97 -19.16
C LEU A 859 -16.38 22.57 -18.84
N TRP A 860 -16.59 21.29 -18.57
CA TRP A 860 -17.91 20.77 -18.24
C TRP A 860 -18.48 21.46 -16.98
N LEU A 861 -17.65 21.63 -15.95
CA LEU A 861 -17.86 22.44 -14.74
C LEU A 861 -16.67 23.38 -14.46
N PRO A 862 -16.89 24.51 -13.76
CA PRO A 862 -15.81 25.42 -13.40
C PRO A 862 -14.87 24.82 -12.34
N VAL A 863 -13.59 25.15 -12.41
CA VAL A 863 -12.58 24.77 -11.41
C VAL A 863 -12.69 25.58 -10.13
N SER A 864 -12.07 25.11 -9.05
CA SER A 864 -12.00 25.83 -7.79
C SER A 864 -11.37 27.22 -7.96
N ARG A 865 -11.86 28.20 -7.18
CA ARG A 865 -11.25 29.54 -7.10
C ARG A 865 -9.97 29.56 -6.25
N GLU A 866 -9.70 28.49 -5.53
CA GLU A 866 -8.60 28.38 -4.56
C GLU A 866 -7.41 27.57 -5.11
N VAL A 867 -7.38 27.30 -6.43
CA VAL A 867 -6.34 26.49 -7.10
C VAL A 867 -4.90 26.92 -6.83
N ALA A 868 -4.65 28.17 -6.41
CA ALA A 868 -3.31 28.63 -6.04
C ALA A 868 -2.75 27.93 -4.79
N THR A 869 -3.62 27.52 -3.85
CA THR A 869 -3.24 26.93 -2.55
C THR A 869 -3.86 25.57 -2.31
N LEU A 870 -5.07 25.34 -2.81
CA LEU A 870 -5.80 24.08 -2.76
C LEU A 870 -5.52 23.28 -4.05
N ASN A 871 -4.32 22.72 -4.17
CA ASN A 871 -3.97 21.82 -5.27
C ASN A 871 -2.95 20.75 -4.83
N VAL A 872 -2.87 19.64 -5.56
CA VAL A 872 -1.95 18.52 -5.27
C VAL A 872 -0.51 19.00 -5.15
N ALA A 873 0.01 19.74 -6.14
CA ALA A 873 1.41 20.17 -6.15
C ALA A 873 1.78 21.05 -4.96
N ALA A 874 0.89 21.95 -4.53
CA ALA A 874 1.08 22.80 -3.35
C ALA A 874 1.05 21.99 -2.05
N GLN A 875 0.06 21.09 -1.89
CA GLN A 875 -0.06 20.28 -0.68
C GLN A 875 1.04 19.23 -0.53
N LEU A 876 1.63 18.75 -1.63
CA LEU A 876 2.84 17.94 -1.57
C LEU A 876 4.03 18.74 -1.02
N ARG A 877 4.10 20.05 -1.20
CA ARG A 877 5.20 20.86 -0.62
C ARG A 877 4.97 21.23 0.84
N ASP A 878 3.73 21.20 1.31
CA ASP A 878 3.37 21.53 2.69
C ASP A 878 3.27 20.26 3.57
N PRO A 879 4.20 20.04 4.53
CA PRO A 879 4.19 18.86 5.41
C PRO A 879 2.95 18.79 6.32
N ALA A 880 2.25 19.90 6.56
CA ALA A 880 1.07 19.96 7.43
C ALA A 880 -0.26 19.76 6.66
N SER A 881 -0.22 19.64 5.33
CA SER A 881 -1.39 19.62 4.47
C SER A 881 -2.33 18.42 4.73
N MET A 882 -3.56 18.50 4.20
CA MET A 882 -4.51 17.38 4.27
C MET A 882 -3.98 16.17 3.49
N LEU A 883 -3.37 16.41 2.33
CA LEU A 883 -2.82 15.34 1.49
C LEU A 883 -1.71 14.56 2.22
N ARG A 884 -0.85 15.28 2.95
CA ARG A 884 0.20 14.65 3.78
C ARG A 884 -0.38 13.82 4.91
N LEU A 885 -1.47 14.27 5.53
CA LEU A 885 -2.19 13.51 6.55
C LEU A 885 -2.76 12.21 5.96
N TYR A 886 -3.48 12.26 4.83
CA TYR A 886 -4.02 11.05 4.20
C TYR A 886 -2.92 10.06 3.81
N ARG A 887 -1.82 10.53 3.20
CA ARG A 887 -0.66 9.68 2.90
C ARG A 887 -0.04 9.05 4.15
N ALA A 888 0.02 9.76 5.28
CA ALA A 888 0.49 9.17 6.53
C ALA A 888 -0.48 8.11 7.06
N LEU A 889 -1.79 8.36 7.00
CA LEU A 889 -2.82 7.45 7.48
C LEU A 889 -2.91 6.17 6.64
N THR A 890 -2.89 6.25 5.31
CA THR A 890 -2.96 5.07 4.43
C THR A 890 -1.72 4.22 4.54
N ARG A 891 -0.52 4.83 4.64
CA ARG A 891 0.72 4.11 4.92
C ARG A 891 0.68 3.39 6.25
N LEU A 892 0.26 4.08 7.32
CA LEU A 892 0.09 3.49 8.64
C LEU A 892 -0.89 2.31 8.62
N ARG A 893 -2.03 2.46 7.93
CA ARG A 893 -3.01 1.38 7.74
C ARG A 893 -2.39 0.17 7.05
N HIS A 894 -1.63 0.39 5.98
CA HIS A 894 -0.95 -0.69 5.23
C HIS A 894 0.13 -1.39 6.04
N ALA A 895 0.80 -0.68 6.95
CA ALA A 895 1.87 -1.19 7.80
C ALA A 895 1.37 -1.83 9.12
N SER A 896 0.06 -1.80 9.40
CA SER A 896 -0.53 -2.27 10.65
C SER A 896 -1.61 -3.33 10.38
N PRO A 897 -1.33 -4.62 10.67
CA PRO A 897 -2.36 -5.66 10.69
C PRO A 897 -3.61 -5.27 11.50
N ALA A 898 -3.42 -4.57 12.63
CA ALA A 898 -4.50 -4.11 13.48
C ALA A 898 -5.43 -3.12 12.77
N LEU A 899 -4.88 -2.13 12.05
CA LEU A 899 -5.69 -1.16 11.31
C LEU A 899 -6.30 -1.76 10.04
N ARG A 900 -5.57 -2.65 9.35
CA ARG A 900 -6.02 -3.22 8.08
C ARG A 900 -7.17 -4.21 8.26
N ARG A 901 -7.04 -5.20 9.16
CA ARG A 901 -8.01 -6.30 9.35
C ARG A 901 -8.31 -6.64 10.82
N GLY A 902 -7.65 -6.00 11.77
CA GLY A 902 -7.83 -6.27 13.20
C GLY A 902 -9.21 -5.90 13.74
N SER A 903 -9.57 -6.49 14.87
CA SER A 903 -10.82 -6.21 15.58
C SER A 903 -10.89 -4.76 16.05
N ILE A 904 -12.10 -4.22 16.22
CA ILE A 904 -12.34 -2.91 16.82
C ILE A 904 -13.04 -3.06 18.18
N THR A 905 -12.67 -2.23 19.15
CA THR A 905 -13.36 -2.16 20.44
C THR A 905 -13.45 -0.71 20.89
N PHE A 906 -14.67 -0.20 21.05
CA PHE A 906 -14.90 1.16 21.53
C PHE A 906 -14.58 1.27 23.02
N ALA A 907 -13.69 2.20 23.38
CA ALA A 907 -13.40 2.52 24.77
C ALA A 907 -14.45 3.50 25.29
N GLY A 908 -14.73 3.50 26.60
CA GLY A 908 -15.60 4.52 27.21
C GLY A 908 -15.03 5.93 26.96
N GLY A 909 -15.61 6.65 26.01
CA GLY A 909 -15.20 8.01 25.65
C GLY A 909 -16.01 9.05 26.40
N THR A 910 -15.86 10.30 25.99
CA THR A 910 -16.64 11.42 26.52
C THR A 910 -17.64 11.90 25.48
N GLU A 911 -18.51 12.85 25.82
CA GLU A 911 -19.36 13.53 24.84
C GLU A 911 -18.53 14.28 23.76
N ALA A 912 -17.25 14.57 24.04
CA ALA A 912 -16.35 15.27 23.13
C ALA A 912 -15.42 14.33 22.34
N VAL A 913 -15.05 13.18 22.92
CA VAL A 913 -14.00 12.31 22.37
C VAL A 913 -14.55 10.93 22.01
N LEU A 914 -14.48 10.58 20.72
CA LEU A 914 -14.66 9.22 20.25
C LEU A 914 -13.33 8.47 20.40
N ALA A 915 -13.38 7.29 21.02
CA ALA A 915 -12.19 6.50 21.34
C ALA A 915 -12.42 5.01 21.08
N TYR A 916 -11.46 4.36 20.42
CA TYR A 916 -11.50 2.92 20.16
C TYR A 916 -10.10 2.33 20.01
N THR A 917 -10.00 1.03 20.20
CA THR A 917 -8.79 0.24 19.97
C THR A 917 -8.95 -0.64 18.75
N ARG A 918 -7.84 -0.83 18.02
CA ARG A 918 -7.70 -1.79 16.93
C ARG A 918 -6.64 -2.82 17.32
N THR A 919 -6.92 -4.11 17.13
CA THR A 919 -6.02 -5.18 17.60
C THR A 919 -5.91 -6.33 16.60
N ALA A 920 -4.69 -6.78 16.34
CA ALA A 920 -4.39 -8.02 15.63
C ALA A 920 -3.07 -8.62 16.16
N GLY A 921 -3.14 -9.72 16.91
CA GLY A 921 -1.94 -10.30 17.54
C GLY A 921 -1.30 -9.33 18.55
N SER A 922 -0.01 -9.08 18.39
CA SER A 922 0.77 -8.08 19.14
C SER A 922 0.53 -6.64 18.67
N ASP A 923 0.06 -6.45 17.45
CA ASP A 923 -0.21 -5.11 16.91
C ASP A 923 -1.49 -4.55 17.54
N ARG A 924 -1.35 -3.43 18.26
CA ARG A 924 -2.46 -2.76 18.94
C ARG A 924 -2.36 -1.24 18.77
N LYS A 925 -3.44 -0.62 18.31
CA LYS A 925 -3.57 0.83 18.13
C LYS A 925 -4.70 1.38 18.98
N LEU A 926 -4.47 2.52 19.61
CA LEU A 926 -5.51 3.34 20.26
C LEU A 926 -5.77 4.59 19.41
N VAL A 927 -7.02 4.83 19.06
CA VAL A 927 -7.44 6.00 18.29
C VAL A 927 -8.31 6.88 19.17
N LEU A 928 -7.98 8.17 19.22
CA LEU A 928 -8.72 9.18 19.98
C LEU A 928 -9.05 10.35 19.06
N LEU A 929 -10.31 10.77 19.02
CA LEU A 929 -10.84 11.77 18.10
C LEU A 929 -11.61 12.83 18.88
N ASN A 930 -11.07 14.05 19.02
CA ASN A 930 -11.79 15.17 19.60
C ASN A 930 -12.69 15.83 18.54
N LEU A 931 -14.00 15.56 18.66
CA LEU A 931 -15.02 16.02 17.72
C LEU A 931 -15.54 17.43 18.08
N THR A 932 -14.75 18.20 18.84
CA THR A 932 -15.11 19.54 19.28
C THR A 932 -13.99 20.55 19.04
N HIS A 933 -14.37 21.83 18.91
CA HIS A 933 -13.45 22.95 18.77
C HIS A 933 -12.85 23.43 20.11
N ARG A 934 -12.84 22.57 21.13
CA ARG A 934 -12.27 22.87 22.46
C ARG A 934 -11.36 21.72 22.90
N PRO A 935 -10.28 21.98 23.64
CA PRO A 935 -9.48 20.90 24.22
C PRO A 935 -10.31 19.96 25.07
N ALA A 936 -9.95 18.68 25.08
CA ALA A 936 -10.61 17.65 25.85
C ALA A 936 -9.58 16.72 26.50
N THR A 937 -9.94 16.13 27.64
CA THR A 937 -9.12 15.13 28.33
C THR A 937 -9.91 13.84 28.38
N ILE A 938 -9.24 12.71 28.16
CA ILE A 938 -9.82 11.37 28.26
C ILE A 938 -8.95 10.48 29.16
N PRO A 939 -9.55 9.64 30.02
CA PRO A 939 -8.80 8.62 30.74
C PRO A 939 -8.17 7.63 29.76
N VAL A 940 -6.87 7.33 29.95
CA VAL A 940 -6.13 6.34 29.17
C VAL A 940 -5.36 5.46 30.14
N SER A 941 -5.54 4.14 30.06
CA SER A 941 -4.88 3.16 30.93
C SER A 941 -3.66 2.49 30.28
N MET A 942 -3.17 3.06 29.18
CA MET A 942 -2.23 2.44 28.25
C MET A 942 -1.01 3.32 28.06
N THR A 943 0.17 2.72 27.93
CA THR A 943 1.36 3.42 27.44
C THR A 943 1.53 3.18 25.95
N GLY A 944 2.11 4.17 25.27
CA GLY A 944 2.23 4.10 23.83
C GLY A 944 2.89 5.32 23.22
N ARG A 945 3.12 5.26 21.91
CA ARG A 945 3.65 6.37 21.11
C ARG A 945 2.59 6.89 20.15
N VAL A 946 2.41 8.20 20.10
CA VAL A 946 1.60 8.85 19.06
C VAL A 946 2.33 8.70 17.72
N LEU A 947 1.73 7.96 16.80
CA LEU A 947 2.21 7.75 15.43
C LEU A 947 1.72 8.87 14.49
N VAL A 948 0.50 9.35 14.72
CA VAL A 948 -0.14 10.42 13.93
C VAL A 948 -0.87 11.36 14.87
N SER A 949 -0.76 12.66 14.64
CA SER A 949 -1.66 13.69 15.19
C SER A 949 -2.05 14.69 14.10
N THR A 950 -3.31 15.13 14.12
CA THR A 950 -3.82 16.10 13.13
C THR A 950 -3.34 17.52 13.38
N THR A 951 -2.89 17.85 14.59
CA THR A 951 -2.51 19.21 15.02
C THR A 951 -1.03 19.37 15.33
N ASP A 952 -0.35 18.32 15.79
CA ASP A 952 1.08 18.38 16.17
C ASP A 952 1.82 17.15 15.66
N PRO A 953 2.66 17.28 14.62
CA PRO A 953 3.38 16.15 14.03
C PRO A 953 4.53 15.63 14.90
N THR A 954 4.81 16.23 16.06
CA THR A 954 5.87 15.76 16.95
C THR A 954 5.47 14.46 17.66
N ALA A 955 6.40 13.50 17.69
CA ALA A 955 6.22 12.24 18.40
C ALA A 955 6.05 12.52 19.91
N ARG A 956 4.88 12.15 20.44
CA ARG A 956 4.55 12.24 21.87
C ARG A 956 4.40 10.83 22.43
N ARG A 957 4.90 10.61 23.65
CA ARG A 957 4.61 9.41 24.42
C ARG A 957 3.37 9.63 25.27
N VAL A 958 2.53 8.60 25.34
CA VAL A 958 1.43 8.49 26.29
C VAL A 958 1.97 7.77 27.51
N SER A 959 2.09 8.49 28.62
CA SER A 959 2.49 7.94 29.91
C SER A 959 1.68 8.62 31.01
N GLY A 960 0.65 7.95 31.55
CA GLY A 960 -0.23 8.51 32.56
C GLY A 960 -1.61 7.85 32.57
N THR A 961 -2.50 8.34 33.43
CA THR A 961 -3.90 7.87 33.54
C THR A 961 -4.87 8.69 32.69
N GLU A 962 -4.41 9.82 32.14
CA GLU A 962 -5.19 10.75 31.32
C GLU A 962 -4.35 11.22 30.13
N PHE A 963 -5.01 11.49 29.01
CA PHE A 963 -4.40 12.06 27.82
C PHE A 963 -5.17 13.31 27.39
N ALA A 964 -4.44 14.40 27.13
CA ALA A 964 -5.01 15.68 26.70
C ALA A 964 -4.95 15.81 25.18
N LEU A 965 -6.09 16.15 24.58
CA LEU A 965 -6.26 16.44 23.16
C LEU A 965 -6.52 17.94 22.99
N ALA A 966 -5.83 18.56 22.03
CA ALA A 966 -6.17 19.91 21.58
C ALA A 966 -7.57 19.93 20.93
N ALA A 967 -8.09 21.14 20.70
CA ALA A 967 -9.28 21.32 19.86
C ALA A 967 -9.03 20.71 18.47
N ASP A 968 -10.03 20.01 17.92
CA ASP A 968 -9.94 19.42 16.58
C ASP A 968 -8.79 18.41 16.39
N GLU A 969 -8.28 17.85 17.49
CA GLU A 969 -7.19 16.89 17.45
C GLU A 969 -7.69 15.45 17.38
N ALA A 970 -7.14 14.70 16.43
CA ALA A 970 -7.18 13.26 16.40
C ALA A 970 -5.77 12.70 16.51
N VAL A 971 -5.61 11.61 17.26
CA VAL A 971 -4.34 10.89 17.39
C VAL A 971 -4.51 9.39 17.17
N VAL A 972 -3.50 8.78 16.53
CA VAL A 972 -3.32 7.32 16.48
C VAL A 972 -2.10 6.98 17.32
N ILE A 973 -2.27 6.11 18.30
CA ILE A 973 -1.25 5.71 19.27
C ILE A 973 -0.91 4.25 19.05
N ASP A 974 0.38 3.95 18.89
CA ASP A 974 0.92 2.59 19.00
C ASP A 974 0.97 2.21 20.47
N VAL A 975 0.28 1.13 20.84
CA VAL A 975 0.25 0.67 22.22
C VAL A 975 1.48 -0.19 22.46
N GLU A 976 2.25 0.16 23.49
CA GLU A 976 3.33 -0.73 23.97
C GLU A 976 2.71 -1.99 24.58
N SER A 977 3.22 -3.16 24.21
CA SER A 977 2.88 -4.39 24.92
C SER A 977 3.29 -4.24 26.38
N ASP A 978 2.35 -4.39 27.31
CA ASP A 978 2.65 -4.45 28.74
C ASP A 978 3.67 -5.58 28.97
N HIS A 979 4.94 -5.23 29.14
CA HIS A 979 6.00 -6.16 29.54
C HIS A 979 5.82 -6.68 30.98
N ALA A 980 4.68 -6.38 31.63
CA ALA A 980 4.37 -6.77 32.99
C ALA A 980 3.78 -8.19 33.11
N ASP A 981 3.42 -8.86 32.01
CA ASP A 981 2.81 -10.20 32.01
C ASP A 981 3.68 -11.33 31.41
N HIS A 982 5.02 -11.20 31.45
CA HIS A 982 5.96 -12.29 31.13
C HIS A 982 6.95 -12.58 32.25
#